data_AF-A0A108U7N9-F1
#
_entry.id   AF-A0A108U7N9-F1
#
_cell.length_a   1.000
_cell.length_b   1.000
_cell.length_c   1.000
_cell.angle_alpha   90.00
_cell.angle_beta   90.00
_cell.angle_gamma   90.00
#
_symmetry.space_group_name_H-M   'P 1'
#
loop_
_entity.id
_entity.type
_entity.pdbx_description
1 polymer ?
#
loop_
_entity_poly.entity_id
_entity_poly.type
_entity_poly.pdbx_seq_one_letter_code
_entity_poly.pdbx_strand_id
1 'polypeptide(L)'
;MADTTSETISKSPNDSEPLSLEQLVDAWYWGEFPFLAHRPHVRFDALDRAFVSQDYVEVLRGLSAMANDDPRVRIRRALTLLLSGSSEIALPLLDEAECLATTAGIGVLAIANYALREGPEGKTHRELARQLIRERVEGDFEYSAFALRQYWHISGWSAGAEVVLKVAQRGLDQPDSEVYLEAYRARALLLLDRIDEVDLTLLARLAEDNAECAATLFELTIENGPSDVAHTAISLVAKYSAAGDDDALLADLLHARVHIQKARQAGDQNQAKEALELVDRHFPTDYVCCAERGQATFPDTEAEAIAFDIRLSAGVILNDTALICDAASWLARLTFTSPWGENDWSEPLYLRFGNAGAGIHLLEADCTRIEAAIGEKHLWSMIQRDRRSAGAVAEGHERPWDVDRLAVLRAAANTLPVGDWCYEQLLEGLLELGKPDPALLGRSVVRTARHQFDYFELPDAVIKLGVTALSACAEAMLSEIDLSPPKSLPPTLVDTKILKRLSDLKRAPLALRLTQAVHANSPSEYSKFSLGYVQYIAKNFAQSAATYADYFTGHPDSFAAARNLALASGLAGEPDRLHTLRAQIAQKSTENGNDWPSLVEEIDGLLPSARRAEVERNRDRLVLAKMDGINEQMDDRDFEPSDLTLGQATAFLALFRSGDIDHVTWQVGPVGGGEVPFDPSGRFTPLLGQLAQAGVLGVASIQQRGIQVGEEGVDFDWAFVTFKTSPSALHLQRVIRDLPREQWPRAWHQELESLAISVAVDECMEYVAHLANQRRLPLPLEADLLAVFRSHLQDMSIGQCWYCIHRSCLQTLDYRTVYPAGQPQLQGHLLNRIRQNGELLVQRGWDTHYDRLRALPRSHFVAALHDVLTGWNDKPRVTRIRDLIV
;
A
#
# COMPACT_ATOMS: atom_id res chain seq x y z
N MET A 1 -58.16 -58.64 -38.69
CA MET A 1 -57.69 -60.04 -38.76
C MET A 1 -56.43 -60.07 -39.60
N ALA A 2 -55.47 -60.92 -39.18
CA ALA A 2 -54.04 -60.98 -39.52
C ALA A 2 -53.18 -60.03 -38.67
N ASP A 3 -52.70 -60.42 -37.49
CA ASP A 3 -51.69 -61.43 -37.07
C ASP A 3 -50.24 -60.93 -37.12
N THR A 4 -49.71 -60.77 -35.90
CA THR A 4 -48.36 -61.07 -35.38
C THR A 4 -47.20 -61.23 -36.36
N THR A 5 -46.10 -60.50 -36.15
CA THR A 5 -44.91 -61.01 -35.45
C THR A 5 -43.87 -59.90 -35.22
N SER A 6 -43.12 -60.05 -34.14
CA SER A 6 -42.03 -59.17 -33.69
C SER A 6 -40.78 -59.28 -34.57
N GLU A 7 -40.04 -58.18 -34.70
CA GLU A 7 -38.59 -58.27 -34.82
C GLU A 7 -37.93 -57.09 -34.10
N THR A 8 -37.46 -57.38 -32.90
CA THR A 8 -36.51 -56.58 -32.11
C THR A 8 -35.17 -56.51 -32.84
N ILE A 9 -34.77 -55.31 -33.27
CA ILE A 9 -33.37 -54.98 -33.49
C ILE A 9 -32.89 -54.24 -32.25
N SER A 10 -32.15 -54.94 -31.39
CA SER A 10 -31.35 -54.33 -30.34
C SER A 10 -30.16 -53.60 -30.97
N LYS A 11 -30.21 -52.27 -31.03
CA LYS A 11 -29.00 -51.46 -31.09
C LYS A 11 -28.74 -50.89 -29.69
N SER A 12 -27.51 -51.07 -29.24
CA SER A 12 -26.98 -50.52 -28.00
C SER A 12 -27.16 -48.98 -27.97
N PRO A 13 -27.38 -48.35 -26.80
CA PRO A 13 -27.44 -46.88 -26.67
C PRO A 13 -26.16 -46.12 -27.08
N ASN A 14 -25.10 -46.82 -27.53
CA ASN A 14 -23.79 -46.24 -27.84
C ASN A 14 -23.49 -46.04 -29.35
N ASP A 15 -24.42 -46.29 -30.27
CA ASP A 15 -24.14 -46.26 -31.73
C ASP A 15 -24.64 -45.00 -32.48
N SER A 16 -24.77 -43.85 -31.83
CA SER A 16 -24.92 -42.58 -32.58
C SER A 16 -23.53 -41.99 -32.89
N GLU A 17 -23.18 -41.92 -34.17
CA GLU A 17 -21.93 -41.27 -34.60
C GLU A 17 -21.87 -39.80 -34.12
N PRO A 18 -20.70 -39.32 -33.66
CA PRO A 18 -20.52 -37.93 -33.29
C PRO A 18 -20.77 -37.01 -34.50
N LEU A 19 -21.45 -35.89 -34.25
CA LEU A 19 -21.69 -34.86 -35.27
C LEU A 19 -20.37 -34.42 -35.90
N SER A 20 -20.33 -34.25 -37.22
CA SER A 20 -19.14 -33.73 -37.88
C SER A 20 -18.89 -32.26 -37.47
N LEU A 21 -17.65 -31.80 -37.60
CA LEU A 21 -17.28 -30.43 -37.24
C LEU A 21 -18.11 -29.39 -38.00
N GLU A 22 -18.40 -29.63 -39.29
CA GLU A 22 -19.29 -28.77 -40.09
C GLU A 22 -20.73 -28.76 -39.55
N GLN A 23 -21.25 -29.88 -39.04
CA GLN A 23 -22.59 -29.95 -38.44
C GLN A 23 -22.68 -29.27 -37.08
N LEU A 24 -21.60 -29.33 -36.28
CA LEU A 24 -21.48 -28.59 -35.03
C LEU A 24 -21.36 -27.09 -35.27
N VAL A 25 -20.64 -26.69 -36.32
CA VAL A 25 -20.50 -25.29 -36.74
C VAL A 25 -21.84 -24.76 -37.29
N ASP A 26 -22.57 -25.52 -38.11
CA ASP A 26 -23.89 -25.12 -38.63
C ASP A 26 -24.95 -25.01 -37.51
N ALA A 27 -25.01 -25.97 -36.57
CA ALA A 27 -25.94 -25.90 -35.43
C ALA A 27 -25.65 -24.69 -34.52
N TRP A 28 -24.37 -24.29 -34.42
CA TRP A 28 -23.93 -23.10 -33.69
C TRP A 28 -24.10 -21.79 -34.47
N TYR A 29 -24.21 -21.86 -35.81
CA TYR A 29 -24.45 -20.73 -36.69
C TYR A 29 -25.93 -20.31 -36.72
N TRP A 30 -26.87 -21.27 -36.64
CA TRP A 30 -28.33 -21.02 -36.75
C TRP A 30 -29.09 -20.84 -35.43
N GLY A 31 -28.47 -21.06 -34.26
CA GLY A 31 -29.07 -20.74 -32.95
C GLY A 31 -30.09 -21.74 -32.41
N GLU A 32 -30.05 -23.01 -32.83
CA GLU A 32 -30.98 -24.06 -32.36
C GLU A 32 -30.58 -24.72 -31.02
N PHE A 33 -29.63 -24.14 -30.29
CA PHE A 33 -29.08 -24.72 -29.06
C PHE A 33 -30.06 -24.98 -27.90
N PRO A 34 -31.18 -24.25 -27.69
CA PRO A 34 -32.10 -24.55 -26.60
C PRO A 34 -32.80 -25.91 -26.73
N PHE A 35 -32.92 -26.46 -27.94
CA PHE A 35 -33.63 -27.73 -28.18
C PHE A 35 -32.75 -28.98 -27.98
N LEU A 36 -31.42 -28.84 -27.96
CA LEU A 36 -30.49 -29.96 -27.76
C LEU A 36 -30.18 -30.25 -26.28
N ALA A 37 -30.43 -29.29 -25.38
CA ALA A 37 -30.19 -29.40 -23.94
C ALA A 37 -31.13 -30.38 -23.21
N HIS A 38 -32.18 -30.90 -23.87
CA HIS A 38 -33.12 -31.86 -23.30
C HIS A 38 -32.86 -33.32 -23.70
N ARG A 39 -31.73 -33.64 -24.34
CA ARG A 39 -31.33 -35.04 -24.56
C ARG A 39 -30.35 -35.50 -23.47
N PRO A 40 -30.65 -36.57 -22.72
CA PRO A 40 -29.90 -36.98 -21.52
C PRO A 40 -28.46 -37.52 -21.76
N HIS A 41 -27.93 -37.40 -22.97
CA HIS A 41 -26.60 -37.93 -23.34
C HIS A 41 -25.63 -36.91 -23.94
N VAL A 42 -25.95 -35.61 -23.93
CA VAL A 42 -24.95 -34.57 -24.20
C VAL A 42 -24.38 -34.09 -22.87
N ARG A 43 -23.32 -34.77 -22.39
CA ARG A 43 -22.53 -34.28 -21.25
C ARG A 43 -21.70 -33.07 -21.70
N PHE A 44 -21.64 -32.05 -20.85
CA PHE A 44 -20.86 -30.81 -21.05
C PHE A 44 -19.36 -31.06 -21.39
N ASP A 45 -18.84 -32.25 -21.09
CA ASP A 45 -17.48 -32.72 -21.44
C ASP A 45 -17.05 -32.56 -22.91
N ALA A 46 -17.98 -32.51 -23.88
CA ALA A 46 -17.61 -32.36 -25.29
C ALA A 46 -17.24 -30.92 -25.65
N LEU A 47 -17.82 -29.92 -24.96
CA LEU A 47 -17.51 -28.51 -25.17
C LEU A 47 -16.16 -28.15 -24.56
N ASP A 48 -15.87 -28.67 -23.36
CA ASP A 48 -14.56 -28.50 -22.71
C ASP A 48 -13.45 -29.22 -23.48
N ARG A 49 -13.74 -30.38 -24.08
CA ARG A 49 -12.76 -31.07 -24.96
C ARG A 49 -12.49 -30.32 -26.27
N ALA A 50 -13.45 -29.58 -26.81
CA ALA A 50 -13.22 -28.72 -27.99
C ALA A 50 -12.42 -27.45 -27.65
N PHE A 51 -12.52 -26.94 -26.42
CA PHE A 51 -11.76 -25.78 -25.96
C PHE A 51 -10.34 -26.13 -25.48
N VAL A 52 -10.08 -27.40 -25.13
CA VAL A 52 -8.76 -27.88 -24.66
C VAL A 52 -7.95 -28.63 -25.74
N SER A 53 -8.53 -28.97 -26.91
CA SER A 53 -7.78 -29.61 -27.99
C SER A 53 -6.95 -28.61 -28.83
N GLN A 54 -5.84 -29.08 -29.41
CA GLN A 54 -4.89 -28.33 -30.24
C GLN A 54 -5.47 -27.74 -31.56
N ASP A 55 -6.79 -27.79 -31.77
CA ASP A 55 -7.46 -27.32 -33.00
C ASP A 55 -7.93 -25.86 -32.97
N TYR A 56 -7.50 -25.09 -31.96
CA TYR A 56 -7.76 -23.64 -31.87
C TYR A 56 -7.31 -22.86 -33.12
N VAL A 57 -6.23 -23.30 -33.77
CA VAL A 57 -5.70 -22.71 -35.01
C VAL A 57 -6.61 -22.97 -36.22
N GLU A 58 -7.28 -24.12 -36.26
CA GLU A 58 -8.23 -24.48 -37.33
C GLU A 58 -9.54 -23.67 -37.18
N VAL A 59 -10.04 -23.49 -35.97
CA VAL A 59 -11.20 -22.62 -35.68
C VAL A 59 -10.89 -21.15 -36.01
N LEU A 60 -9.71 -20.66 -35.65
CA LEU A 60 -9.26 -19.32 -36.04
C LEU A 60 -9.05 -19.18 -37.55
N ARG A 61 -8.56 -20.22 -38.24
CA ARG A 61 -8.47 -20.23 -39.72
C ARG A 61 -9.84 -20.17 -40.37
N GLY A 62 -10.80 -20.96 -39.89
CA GLY A 62 -12.19 -20.95 -40.35
C GLY A 62 -12.83 -19.58 -40.18
N LEU A 63 -12.73 -19.01 -38.98
CA LEU A 63 -13.25 -17.66 -38.68
C LEU A 63 -12.51 -16.53 -39.42
N SER A 64 -11.22 -16.73 -39.76
CA SER A 64 -10.44 -15.77 -40.55
C SER A 64 -10.71 -15.86 -42.06
N ALA A 65 -11.25 -16.98 -42.54
CA ALA A 65 -11.64 -17.19 -43.93
C ALA A 65 -13.07 -16.69 -44.22
N MET A 66 -13.89 -16.46 -43.19
CA MET A 66 -15.21 -15.84 -43.33
C MET A 66 -15.09 -14.32 -43.49
N ALA A 67 -15.97 -13.71 -44.29
CA ALA A 67 -15.92 -12.27 -44.56
C ALA A 67 -16.14 -11.45 -43.27
N ASN A 68 -15.27 -10.48 -43.01
CA ASN A 68 -15.25 -9.64 -41.80
C ASN A 68 -16.44 -8.66 -41.67
N ASP A 69 -17.40 -8.72 -42.59
CA ASP A 69 -18.51 -7.77 -42.65
C ASP A 69 -19.71 -8.18 -41.77
N ASP A 70 -19.70 -9.41 -41.20
CA ASP A 70 -20.72 -9.85 -40.25
C ASP A 70 -20.30 -9.56 -38.79
N PRO A 71 -21.05 -8.68 -38.08
CA PRO A 71 -20.82 -8.35 -36.67
C PRO A 71 -20.70 -9.57 -35.76
N ARG A 72 -21.48 -10.63 -36.00
CA ARG A 72 -21.49 -11.82 -35.14
C ARG A 72 -20.21 -12.63 -35.27
N VAL A 73 -19.63 -12.69 -36.47
CA VAL A 73 -18.37 -13.38 -36.74
C VAL A 73 -17.21 -12.61 -36.10
N ARG A 74 -17.23 -11.26 -36.17
CA ARG A 74 -16.24 -10.41 -35.50
C ARG A 74 -16.29 -10.53 -33.98
N ILE A 75 -17.47 -10.46 -33.37
CA ILE A 75 -17.65 -10.58 -31.92
C ILE A 75 -17.17 -11.95 -31.42
N ARG A 76 -17.52 -13.03 -32.14
CA ARG A 76 -17.09 -14.39 -31.78
C ARG A 76 -15.58 -14.56 -31.93
N ARG A 77 -14.98 -14.03 -32.99
CA ARG A 77 -13.52 -14.04 -33.20
C ARG A 77 -12.78 -13.26 -32.11
N ALA A 78 -13.32 -12.10 -31.70
CA ALA A 78 -12.78 -11.33 -30.59
C ALA A 78 -12.85 -12.08 -29.26
N LEU A 79 -13.96 -12.77 -28.95
CA LEU A 79 -14.06 -13.61 -27.75
C LEU A 79 -13.00 -14.72 -27.76
N THR A 80 -12.86 -15.43 -28.88
CA THR A 80 -11.89 -16.50 -29.06
C THR A 80 -10.46 -15.96 -28.78
N LEU A 81 -10.09 -14.82 -29.38
CA LEU A 81 -8.79 -14.17 -29.19
C LEU A 81 -8.56 -13.66 -27.75
N LEU A 82 -9.61 -13.17 -27.07
CA LEU A 82 -9.53 -12.79 -25.65
C LEU A 82 -9.24 -14.00 -24.76
N LEU A 83 -9.93 -15.12 -25.00
CA LEU A 83 -9.75 -16.35 -24.24
C LEU A 83 -8.38 -16.98 -24.46
N SER A 84 -7.72 -16.73 -25.60
CA SER A 84 -6.33 -17.15 -25.85
C SER A 84 -5.26 -16.14 -25.40
N GLY A 85 -5.64 -15.12 -24.61
CA GLY A 85 -4.69 -14.13 -24.07
C GLY A 85 -4.16 -13.11 -25.09
N SER A 86 -4.75 -13.02 -26.28
CA SER A 86 -4.36 -12.08 -27.35
C SER A 86 -5.22 -10.81 -27.33
N SER A 87 -5.33 -10.18 -26.16
CA SER A 87 -6.24 -9.05 -25.91
C SER A 87 -5.97 -7.84 -26.81
N GLU A 88 -4.71 -7.55 -27.13
CA GLU A 88 -4.32 -6.43 -28.01
C GLU A 88 -4.89 -6.54 -29.43
N ILE A 89 -5.13 -7.77 -29.90
CA ILE A 89 -5.69 -8.06 -31.23
C ILE A 89 -7.21 -8.18 -31.17
N ALA A 90 -7.75 -8.65 -30.05
CA ALA A 90 -9.17 -8.87 -29.88
C ALA A 90 -9.95 -7.57 -29.69
N LEU A 91 -9.41 -6.61 -28.95
CA LEU A 91 -10.12 -5.38 -28.59
C LEU A 91 -10.50 -4.50 -29.80
N PRO A 92 -9.63 -4.29 -30.82
CA PRO A 92 -10.01 -3.53 -32.00
C PRO A 92 -11.11 -4.17 -32.86
N LEU A 93 -11.42 -5.46 -32.64
CA LEU A 93 -12.48 -6.19 -33.35
C LEU A 93 -13.85 -6.04 -32.68
N LEU A 94 -13.89 -5.50 -31.45
CA LEU A 94 -15.12 -5.27 -30.70
C LEU A 94 -15.63 -3.85 -31.00
N ASP A 95 -16.50 -3.73 -32.01
CA ASP A 95 -17.28 -2.51 -32.19
C ASP A 95 -18.37 -2.44 -31.11
N GLU A 96 -18.38 -1.35 -30.36
CA GLU A 96 -19.24 -1.18 -29.18
C GLU A 96 -20.73 -1.24 -29.56
N ALA A 97 -21.15 -0.58 -30.64
CA ALA A 97 -22.54 -0.54 -31.04
C ALA A 97 -23.04 -1.92 -31.50
N GLU A 98 -22.18 -2.68 -32.19
CA GLU A 98 -22.48 -4.03 -32.64
C GLU A 98 -22.49 -5.05 -31.50
N CYS A 99 -21.55 -4.94 -30.55
CA CYS A 99 -21.52 -5.77 -29.36
C CYS A 99 -22.78 -5.54 -28.52
N LEU A 100 -23.21 -4.29 -28.39
CA LEU A 100 -24.44 -3.92 -27.71
C LEU A 100 -25.68 -4.37 -28.47
N ALA A 101 -25.62 -4.63 -29.77
CA ALA A 101 -26.78 -5.09 -30.55
C ALA A 101 -27.10 -6.58 -30.36
N THR A 102 -26.25 -7.38 -29.69
CA THR A 102 -26.44 -8.83 -29.55
C THR A 102 -26.14 -9.36 -28.14
N THR A 103 -26.87 -10.39 -27.70
CA THR A 103 -26.69 -11.03 -26.37
C THR A 103 -25.28 -11.59 -26.17
N ALA A 104 -24.68 -12.13 -27.23
CA ALA A 104 -23.30 -12.61 -27.20
C ALA A 104 -22.32 -11.46 -27.02
N GLY A 105 -22.49 -10.35 -27.74
CA GLY A 105 -21.59 -9.20 -27.68
C GLY A 105 -21.52 -8.54 -26.29
N ILE A 106 -22.63 -8.48 -25.56
CA ILE A 106 -22.65 -7.98 -24.18
C ILE A 106 -21.84 -8.89 -23.24
N GLY A 107 -21.98 -10.21 -23.38
CA GLY A 107 -21.18 -11.18 -22.63
C GLY A 107 -19.68 -11.08 -22.93
N VAL A 108 -19.33 -10.87 -24.21
CA VAL A 108 -17.93 -10.68 -24.64
C VAL A 108 -17.33 -9.39 -24.05
N LEU A 109 -18.09 -8.29 -24.02
CA LEU A 109 -17.65 -7.05 -23.37
C LEU A 109 -17.42 -7.25 -21.86
N ALA A 110 -18.26 -8.04 -21.18
CA ALA A 110 -18.07 -8.34 -19.75
C ALA A 110 -16.80 -9.19 -19.50
N ILE A 111 -16.53 -10.19 -20.36
CA ILE A 111 -15.32 -11.02 -20.29
C ILE A 111 -14.06 -10.22 -20.64
N ALA A 112 -14.12 -9.36 -21.66
CA ALA A 112 -13.04 -8.44 -22.02
C ALA A 112 -12.65 -7.53 -20.84
N ASN A 113 -13.65 -7.04 -20.11
CA ASN A 113 -13.48 -6.18 -18.94
C ASN A 113 -12.86 -6.93 -17.74
N TYR A 114 -13.07 -8.25 -17.63
CA TYR A 114 -12.43 -9.10 -16.63
C TYR A 114 -10.97 -9.42 -16.96
N ALA A 115 -10.67 -9.66 -18.24
CA ALA A 115 -9.32 -9.96 -18.72
C ALA A 115 -8.34 -8.77 -18.57
N LEU A 116 -8.84 -7.53 -18.53
CA LEU A 116 -8.04 -6.30 -18.45
C LEU A 116 -7.72 -5.83 -17.02
N ARG A 117 -7.55 -6.77 -16.09
CA ARG A 117 -7.54 -6.51 -14.63
C ARG A 117 -6.38 -5.66 -14.09
N GLU A 118 -5.38 -5.27 -14.86
CA GLU A 118 -4.32 -4.38 -14.39
C GLU A 118 -4.12 -3.15 -15.29
N GLY A 119 -4.69 -2.01 -14.86
CA GLY A 119 -4.41 -0.71 -15.46
C GLY A 119 -5.36 0.42 -15.03
N PRO A 120 -4.92 1.71 -15.06
CA PRO A 120 -5.76 2.88 -14.75
C PRO A 120 -6.98 3.03 -15.66
N GLU A 121 -6.90 2.53 -16.90
CA GLU A 121 -8.00 2.56 -17.89
C GLU A 121 -9.15 1.60 -17.53
N GLY A 122 -8.89 0.55 -16.75
CA GLY A 122 -9.89 -0.41 -16.30
C GLY A 122 -10.91 0.16 -15.30
N LYS A 123 -10.74 1.39 -14.79
CA LYS A 123 -11.72 2.04 -13.91
C LYS A 123 -12.90 2.60 -14.72
N THR A 124 -12.62 3.26 -15.84
CA THR A 124 -13.62 3.85 -16.75
C THR A 124 -14.50 2.79 -17.40
N HIS A 125 -13.93 1.65 -17.80
CA HIS A 125 -14.69 0.54 -18.40
C HIS A 125 -15.48 -0.29 -17.38
N ARG A 126 -15.06 -0.31 -16.10
CA ARG A 126 -15.86 -0.85 -14.98
C ARG A 126 -17.09 0.00 -14.70
N GLU A 127 -16.94 1.32 -14.69
CA GLU A 127 -18.07 2.24 -14.56
C GLU A 127 -19.05 2.08 -15.74
N LEU A 128 -18.53 1.89 -16.97
CA LEU A 128 -19.33 1.69 -18.19
C LEU A 128 -20.10 0.37 -18.19
N ALA A 129 -19.49 -0.78 -17.86
CA ALA A 129 -20.23 -2.05 -17.78
C ALA A 129 -21.29 -2.05 -16.67
N ARG A 130 -21.01 -1.38 -15.53
CA ARG A 130 -21.99 -1.16 -14.46
C ARG A 130 -23.13 -0.25 -14.91
N GLN A 131 -22.84 0.77 -15.72
CA GLN A 131 -23.83 1.67 -16.27
C GLN A 131 -24.69 0.97 -17.34
N LEU A 132 -24.11 0.14 -18.20
CA LEU A 132 -24.82 -0.56 -19.27
C LEU A 132 -25.70 -1.71 -18.76
N ILE A 133 -25.27 -2.43 -17.71
CA ILE A 133 -26.14 -3.38 -16.98
C ILE A 133 -27.31 -2.62 -16.34
N ARG A 134 -27.09 -1.42 -15.79
CA ARG A 134 -28.19 -0.58 -15.26
C ARG A 134 -29.14 -0.09 -16.34
N GLU A 135 -28.65 0.28 -17.53
CA GLU A 135 -29.44 0.93 -18.57
C GLU A 135 -30.26 -0.05 -19.44
N ARG A 136 -29.85 -1.32 -19.59
CA ARG A 136 -30.58 -2.29 -20.44
C ARG A 136 -31.30 -3.42 -19.69
N VAL A 137 -31.03 -3.64 -18.41
CA VAL A 137 -31.83 -4.56 -17.57
C VAL A 137 -33.22 -3.98 -17.27
N GLU A 138 -33.48 -2.71 -17.59
CA GLU A 138 -34.78 -2.05 -17.34
C GLU A 138 -35.92 -2.42 -18.31
N GLY A 139 -35.70 -3.32 -19.29
CA GLY A 139 -36.68 -3.56 -20.36
C GLY A 139 -37.28 -4.95 -20.49
N ASP A 140 -36.60 -6.03 -20.07
CA ASP A 140 -37.02 -7.39 -20.45
C ASP A 140 -36.67 -8.45 -19.39
N PHE A 141 -37.69 -9.22 -19.01
CA PHE A 141 -37.73 -10.06 -17.81
C PHE A 141 -36.85 -11.31 -17.95
N GLU A 142 -36.94 -12.01 -19.09
CA GLU A 142 -36.15 -13.22 -19.35
C GLU A 142 -34.64 -12.92 -19.44
N TYR A 143 -34.29 -11.72 -19.93
CA TYR A 143 -32.90 -11.25 -20.02
C TYR A 143 -32.29 -10.98 -18.66
N SER A 144 -33.09 -10.49 -17.71
CA SER A 144 -32.65 -10.17 -16.34
C SER A 144 -32.32 -11.44 -15.55
N ALA A 145 -33.17 -12.47 -15.64
CA ALA A 145 -32.94 -13.77 -14.98
C ALA A 145 -31.73 -14.52 -15.56
N PHE A 146 -31.57 -14.53 -16.90
CA PHE A 146 -30.42 -15.17 -17.54
C PHE A 146 -29.11 -14.43 -17.25
N ALA A 147 -29.11 -13.08 -17.32
CA ALA A 147 -27.94 -12.28 -17.00
C ALA A 147 -27.51 -12.44 -15.54
N LEU A 148 -28.46 -12.50 -14.60
CA LEU A 148 -28.18 -12.80 -13.19
C LEU A 148 -27.56 -14.18 -13.00
N ARG A 149 -28.09 -15.22 -13.68
CA ARG A 149 -27.56 -16.59 -13.60
C ARG A 149 -26.14 -16.71 -14.15
N GLN A 150 -25.85 -16.06 -15.28
CA GLN A 150 -24.49 -16.05 -15.84
C GLN A 150 -23.53 -15.20 -15.00
N TYR A 151 -23.98 -14.05 -14.51
CA TYR A 151 -23.19 -13.18 -13.64
C TYR A 151 -22.88 -13.85 -12.30
N TRP A 152 -23.81 -14.64 -11.76
CA TRP A 152 -23.67 -15.49 -10.58
C TRP A 152 -22.52 -16.51 -10.73
N HIS A 153 -22.45 -17.20 -11.87
CA HIS A 153 -21.40 -18.19 -12.13
C HIS A 153 -20.00 -17.58 -12.37
N ILE A 154 -19.93 -16.33 -12.86
CA ILE A 154 -18.66 -15.72 -13.32
C ILE A 154 -17.99 -14.84 -12.26
N SER A 155 -18.76 -14.11 -11.42
CA SER A 155 -18.21 -12.97 -10.67
C SER A 155 -17.57 -13.29 -9.32
N GLY A 156 -17.82 -14.48 -8.76
CA GLY A 156 -17.46 -14.78 -7.36
C GLY A 156 -18.27 -13.93 -6.37
N TRP A 157 -18.70 -14.56 -5.28
CA TRP A 157 -19.92 -14.22 -4.55
C TRP A 157 -20.03 -12.76 -4.02
N SER A 158 -18.95 -12.02 -3.72
CA SER A 158 -19.08 -10.76 -2.97
C SER A 158 -19.24 -9.47 -3.81
N ALA A 159 -18.77 -9.42 -5.06
CA ALA A 159 -18.57 -8.13 -5.74
C ALA A 159 -19.83 -7.52 -6.40
N GLY A 160 -20.94 -8.27 -6.45
CA GLY A 160 -22.15 -7.84 -7.18
C GLY A 160 -23.49 -8.12 -6.49
N ALA A 161 -23.50 -8.54 -5.23
CA ALA A 161 -24.72 -8.90 -4.50
C ALA A 161 -25.77 -7.77 -4.43
N GLU A 162 -25.34 -6.51 -4.31
CA GLU A 162 -26.23 -5.32 -4.34
C GLU A 162 -26.99 -5.16 -5.67
N VAL A 163 -26.36 -5.56 -6.78
CA VAL A 163 -27.01 -5.49 -8.11
C VAL A 163 -28.01 -6.63 -8.24
N VAL A 164 -27.61 -7.85 -7.84
CA VAL A 164 -28.49 -9.03 -7.83
C VAL A 164 -29.74 -8.76 -7.00
N LEU A 165 -29.58 -8.18 -5.80
CA LEU A 165 -30.69 -7.82 -4.91
C LEU A 165 -31.69 -6.88 -5.58
N LYS A 166 -31.21 -5.80 -6.20
CA LYS A 166 -32.07 -4.80 -6.86
C LYS A 166 -32.84 -5.38 -8.04
N VAL A 167 -32.21 -6.26 -8.81
CA VAL A 167 -32.86 -6.90 -9.97
C VAL A 167 -33.90 -7.90 -9.50
N ALA A 168 -33.58 -8.73 -8.48
CA ALA A 168 -34.52 -9.67 -7.91
C ALA A 168 -35.74 -8.97 -7.30
N GLN A 169 -35.54 -7.90 -6.52
CA GLN A 169 -36.64 -7.10 -5.93
C GLN A 169 -37.58 -6.52 -6.98
N ARG A 170 -37.05 -5.97 -8.08
CA ARG A 170 -37.88 -5.42 -9.16
C ARG A 170 -38.64 -6.49 -9.93
N GLY A 171 -38.05 -7.67 -10.12
CA GLY A 171 -38.74 -8.76 -10.81
C GLY A 171 -39.84 -9.38 -9.97
N LEU A 172 -39.71 -9.38 -8.63
CA LEU A 172 -40.76 -9.81 -7.71
C LEU A 172 -42.00 -8.90 -7.73
N ASP A 173 -41.87 -7.65 -8.18
CA ASP A 173 -43.02 -6.75 -8.41
C ASP A 173 -43.87 -7.15 -9.65
N GLN A 174 -43.43 -8.14 -10.44
CA GLN A 174 -44.18 -8.65 -11.60
C GLN A 174 -45.03 -9.88 -11.24
N PRO A 175 -46.30 -9.94 -11.69
CA PRO A 175 -47.31 -10.88 -11.19
C PRO A 175 -47.08 -12.37 -11.52
N ASP A 176 -46.02 -12.74 -12.24
CA ASP A 176 -45.77 -14.13 -12.69
C ASP A 176 -44.35 -14.64 -12.37
N SER A 177 -43.56 -13.92 -11.54
CA SER A 177 -42.11 -14.14 -11.38
C SER A 177 -41.66 -14.67 -10.00
N GLU A 178 -42.55 -15.24 -9.20
CA GLU A 178 -42.33 -15.26 -7.74
C GLU A 178 -41.22 -16.21 -7.24
N VAL A 179 -40.96 -17.35 -7.88
CA VAL A 179 -40.24 -18.44 -7.18
C VAL A 179 -38.71 -18.33 -7.24
N TYR A 180 -38.12 -18.22 -8.43
CA TYR A 180 -36.65 -18.21 -8.57
C TYR A 180 -36.02 -16.91 -8.09
N LEU A 181 -36.71 -15.77 -8.26
CA LEU A 181 -36.19 -14.48 -7.82
C LEU A 181 -36.14 -14.36 -6.32
N GLU A 182 -37.04 -15.03 -5.58
CA GLU A 182 -36.97 -15.03 -4.13
C GLU A 182 -35.74 -15.80 -3.62
N ALA A 183 -35.35 -16.89 -4.28
CA ALA A 183 -34.09 -17.59 -4.00
C ALA A 183 -32.86 -16.69 -4.27
N TYR A 184 -32.80 -16.00 -5.41
CA TYR A 184 -31.69 -15.09 -5.71
C TYR A 184 -31.66 -13.86 -4.80
N ARG A 185 -32.83 -13.31 -4.44
CA ARG A 185 -32.97 -12.23 -3.46
C ARG A 185 -32.40 -12.67 -2.12
N ALA A 186 -32.80 -13.83 -1.63
CA ALA A 186 -32.38 -14.32 -0.33
C ALA A 186 -30.87 -14.61 -0.26
N ARG A 187 -30.29 -15.19 -1.33
CA ARG A 187 -28.83 -15.38 -1.45
C ARG A 187 -28.05 -14.06 -1.55
N ALA A 188 -28.57 -13.07 -2.28
CA ALA A 188 -27.96 -11.76 -2.36
C ALA A 188 -27.97 -11.04 -1.00
N LEU A 189 -29.06 -11.17 -0.24
CA LEU A 189 -29.17 -10.64 1.12
C LEU A 189 -28.17 -11.31 2.08
N LEU A 190 -27.99 -12.64 1.99
CA LEU A 190 -26.97 -13.36 2.76
C LEU A 190 -25.56 -12.79 2.50
N LEU A 191 -25.21 -12.58 1.24
CA LEU A 191 -23.90 -12.07 0.85
C LEU A 191 -23.64 -10.62 1.25
N LEU A 192 -24.69 -9.87 1.48
CA LEU A 192 -24.64 -8.50 1.98
C LEU A 192 -24.72 -8.43 3.51
N ASP A 193 -24.75 -9.57 4.21
CA ASP A 193 -24.93 -9.66 5.66
C ASP A 193 -26.25 -9.01 6.13
N ARG A 194 -27.33 -9.17 5.34
CA ARG A 194 -28.68 -8.62 5.55
C ARG A 194 -29.73 -9.72 5.67
N ILE A 195 -29.38 -10.81 6.36
CA ILE A 195 -30.20 -12.02 6.44
C ILE A 195 -31.56 -11.78 7.13
N ASP A 196 -31.65 -10.76 7.98
CA ASP A 196 -32.85 -10.32 8.68
C ASP A 196 -33.95 -9.79 7.74
N GLU A 197 -33.59 -9.43 6.51
CA GLU A 197 -34.55 -8.99 5.47
C GLU A 197 -35.13 -10.15 4.65
N VAL A 198 -34.65 -11.38 4.86
CA VAL A 198 -35.18 -12.57 4.20
C VAL A 198 -36.47 -13.01 4.87
N ASP A 199 -37.56 -13.10 4.10
CA ASP A 199 -38.79 -13.71 4.58
C ASP A 199 -38.65 -15.24 4.54
N LEU A 200 -38.08 -15.80 5.61
CA LEU A 200 -37.87 -17.24 5.75
C LEU A 200 -39.18 -18.04 5.68
N THR A 201 -40.33 -17.43 6.03
CA THR A 201 -41.64 -18.10 5.97
C THR A 201 -42.10 -18.24 4.51
N LEU A 202 -41.98 -17.16 3.74
CA LEU A 202 -42.25 -17.18 2.31
C LEU A 202 -41.32 -18.16 1.59
N LEU A 203 -40.02 -18.09 1.87
CA LEU A 203 -39.03 -18.96 1.25
C LEU A 203 -39.25 -20.43 1.60
N ALA A 204 -39.62 -20.75 2.85
CA ALA A 204 -39.98 -22.11 3.26
C ALA A 204 -41.22 -22.65 2.53
N ARG A 205 -42.26 -21.82 2.36
CA ARG A 205 -43.46 -22.19 1.59
C ARG A 205 -43.12 -22.44 0.12
N LEU A 206 -42.31 -21.58 -0.49
CA LEU A 206 -41.88 -21.75 -1.90
C LEU A 206 -40.98 -22.97 -2.08
N ALA A 207 -40.16 -23.28 -1.07
CA ALA A 207 -39.31 -24.45 -1.03
C ALA A 207 -40.08 -25.77 -0.97
N GLU A 208 -41.38 -25.79 -0.64
CA GLU A 208 -42.19 -27.02 -0.67
C GLU A 208 -42.39 -27.58 -2.09
N ASP A 209 -42.32 -26.69 -3.09
CA ASP A 209 -42.56 -26.95 -4.51
C ASP A 209 -41.36 -26.60 -5.42
N ASN A 210 -40.27 -26.05 -4.89
CA ASN A 210 -39.09 -25.66 -5.67
C ASN A 210 -37.74 -26.01 -4.99
N ALA A 211 -36.92 -26.81 -5.70
CA ALA A 211 -35.62 -27.28 -5.20
C ALA A 211 -34.57 -26.17 -5.00
N GLU A 212 -34.60 -25.10 -5.80
CA GLU A 212 -33.64 -23.98 -5.68
C GLU A 212 -33.97 -23.10 -4.47
N CYS A 213 -35.26 -22.92 -4.16
CA CYS A 213 -35.70 -22.32 -2.90
C CYS A 213 -35.35 -23.21 -1.70
N ALA A 214 -35.48 -24.54 -1.80
CA ALA A 214 -35.10 -25.47 -0.74
C ALA A 214 -33.59 -25.42 -0.45
N ALA A 215 -32.74 -25.44 -1.48
CA ALA A 215 -31.29 -25.31 -1.34
C ALA A 215 -30.90 -23.95 -0.73
N THR A 216 -31.54 -22.86 -1.17
CA THR A 216 -31.30 -21.52 -0.62
C THR A 216 -31.71 -21.41 0.83
N LEU A 217 -32.89 -21.94 1.19
CA LEU A 217 -33.37 -21.97 2.57
C LEU A 217 -32.40 -22.76 3.45
N PHE A 218 -31.86 -23.87 2.96
CA PHE A 218 -30.86 -24.67 3.67
C PHE A 218 -29.57 -23.87 3.92
N GLU A 219 -29.01 -23.23 2.88
CA GLU A 219 -27.82 -22.37 3.01
C GLU A 219 -27.99 -21.27 4.05
N LEU A 220 -29.16 -20.62 4.07
CA LEU A 220 -29.47 -19.52 5.00
C LEU A 220 -29.65 -19.98 6.44
N THR A 221 -30.25 -21.16 6.62
CA THR A 221 -30.74 -21.58 7.93
C THR A 221 -29.77 -22.49 8.66
N ILE A 222 -28.86 -23.18 7.96
CA ILE A 222 -27.90 -24.08 8.59
C ILE A 222 -26.94 -23.33 9.52
N GLU A 223 -26.52 -22.12 9.15
CA GLU A 223 -25.60 -21.34 9.99
C GLU A 223 -26.30 -20.33 10.92
N ASN A 224 -27.42 -19.74 10.47
CA ASN A 224 -27.97 -18.53 11.09
C ASN A 224 -29.49 -18.58 11.36
N GLY A 225 -30.17 -19.69 11.05
CA GLY A 225 -31.63 -19.79 11.11
C GLY A 225 -32.23 -20.36 12.40
N PRO A 226 -33.54 -20.16 12.64
CA PRO A 226 -34.31 -20.89 13.67
C PRO A 226 -34.29 -22.41 13.42
N SER A 227 -34.40 -23.24 14.48
CA SER A 227 -34.23 -24.72 14.39
C SER A 227 -35.27 -25.35 13.50
N ASP A 228 -36.51 -24.96 13.76
CA ASP A 228 -37.69 -25.46 13.10
C ASP A 228 -37.60 -25.18 11.59
N VAL A 229 -37.10 -24.01 11.20
CA VAL A 229 -36.89 -23.66 9.79
C VAL A 229 -35.70 -24.43 9.20
N ALA A 230 -34.58 -24.57 9.91
CA ALA A 230 -33.43 -25.36 9.44
C ALA A 230 -33.76 -26.85 9.26
N HIS A 231 -34.48 -27.45 10.21
CA HIS A 231 -34.95 -28.83 10.12
C HIS A 231 -35.96 -29.02 8.97
N THR A 232 -36.83 -28.03 8.75
CA THR A 232 -37.74 -28.01 7.60
C THR A 232 -36.95 -27.92 6.29
N ALA A 233 -35.91 -27.08 6.23
CA ALA A 233 -35.05 -26.94 5.05
C ALA A 233 -34.30 -28.24 4.72
N ILE A 234 -33.72 -28.91 5.72
CA ILE A 234 -33.06 -30.21 5.55
C ILE A 234 -34.06 -31.26 5.02
N SER A 235 -35.26 -31.32 5.59
CA SER A 235 -36.32 -32.24 5.16
C SER A 235 -36.77 -31.96 3.73
N LEU A 236 -36.86 -30.70 3.33
CA LEU A 236 -37.21 -30.29 1.97
C LEU A 236 -36.09 -30.59 0.97
N VAL A 237 -34.83 -30.33 1.29
CA VAL A 237 -33.69 -30.72 0.44
C VAL A 237 -33.64 -32.24 0.26
N ALA A 238 -33.80 -33.00 1.35
CA ALA A 238 -33.86 -34.46 1.28
C ALA A 238 -35.04 -34.96 0.42
N LYS A 239 -36.21 -34.31 0.49
CA LYS A 239 -37.37 -34.59 -0.37
C LYS A 239 -37.04 -34.43 -1.85
N TYR A 240 -36.23 -33.45 -2.24
CA TYR A 240 -35.84 -33.20 -3.63
C TYR A 240 -34.65 -34.01 -4.12
N SER A 241 -33.78 -34.47 -3.22
CA SER A 241 -32.62 -35.31 -3.56
C SER A 241 -32.99 -36.78 -3.79
N ALA A 242 -34.20 -37.21 -3.42
CA ALA A 242 -34.62 -38.61 -3.31
C ALA A 242 -34.22 -39.54 -4.48
N ALA A 243 -33.07 -40.20 -4.32
CA ALA A 243 -32.72 -41.42 -5.05
C ALA A 243 -31.70 -42.31 -4.30
N GLY A 244 -31.74 -42.46 -2.97
CA GLY A 244 -30.97 -43.52 -2.29
C GLY A 244 -31.03 -43.52 -0.75
N ASP A 245 -30.66 -44.64 -0.12
CA ASP A 245 -30.47 -44.77 1.34
C ASP A 245 -29.35 -43.85 1.87
N ASP A 246 -28.39 -43.46 1.02
CA ASP A 246 -27.28 -42.55 1.34
C ASP A 246 -27.78 -41.12 1.67
N ASP A 247 -28.94 -40.71 1.15
CA ASP A 247 -29.52 -39.39 1.39
C ASP A 247 -30.08 -39.24 2.81
N ALA A 248 -30.53 -40.35 3.43
CA ALA A 248 -31.04 -40.36 4.80
C ALA A 248 -29.91 -40.18 5.83
N LEU A 249 -28.74 -40.77 5.55
CA LEU A 249 -27.52 -40.59 6.33
C LEU A 249 -27.07 -39.14 6.33
N LEU A 250 -26.97 -38.54 5.14
CA LEU A 250 -26.55 -37.15 5.00
C LEU A 250 -27.55 -36.19 5.67
N ALA A 251 -28.86 -36.44 5.54
CA ALA A 251 -29.88 -35.66 6.22
C ALA A 251 -29.71 -35.70 7.75
N ASP A 252 -29.56 -36.88 8.35
CA ASP A 252 -29.36 -37.03 9.80
C ASP A 252 -28.05 -36.36 10.29
N LEU A 253 -26.98 -36.41 9.50
CA LEU A 253 -25.73 -35.70 9.78
C LEU A 253 -25.87 -34.18 9.71
N LEU A 254 -26.62 -33.67 8.74
CA LEU A 254 -26.93 -32.24 8.63
C LEU A 254 -27.84 -31.78 9.79
N HIS A 255 -28.80 -32.61 10.20
CA HIS A 255 -29.61 -32.38 11.41
C HIS A 255 -28.70 -32.30 12.65
N ALA A 256 -27.77 -33.24 12.82
CA ALA A 256 -26.82 -33.26 13.92
C ALA A 256 -25.91 -32.02 13.93
N ARG A 257 -25.47 -31.54 12.76
CA ARG A 257 -24.67 -30.30 12.63
C ARG A 257 -25.42 -29.06 13.11
N VAL A 258 -26.71 -28.94 12.77
CA VAL A 258 -27.58 -27.85 13.28
C VAL A 258 -27.68 -27.89 14.81
N HIS A 259 -27.87 -29.08 15.40
CA HIS A 259 -27.90 -29.26 16.84
C HIS A 259 -26.56 -28.84 17.51
N ILE A 260 -25.41 -29.19 16.94
CA ILE A 260 -24.09 -28.74 17.43
C ILE A 260 -23.92 -27.23 17.37
N GLN A 261 -24.31 -26.61 16.26
CA GLN A 261 -24.18 -25.16 16.11
C GLN A 261 -24.98 -24.39 17.17
N LYS A 262 -26.18 -24.87 17.49
CA LYS A 262 -26.99 -24.32 18.57
C LYS A 262 -26.42 -24.58 19.94
N ALA A 263 -25.92 -25.80 20.17
CA ALA A 263 -25.22 -26.13 21.39
C ALA A 263 -24.03 -25.18 21.63
N ARG A 264 -23.30 -24.79 20.57
CA ARG A 264 -22.23 -23.77 20.63
C ARG A 264 -22.76 -22.38 20.97
N GLN A 265 -23.80 -21.91 20.27
CA GLN A 265 -24.34 -20.56 20.47
C GLN A 265 -25.01 -20.36 21.85
N ALA A 266 -25.73 -21.37 22.34
CA ALA A 266 -26.50 -21.29 23.58
C ALA A 266 -25.78 -21.94 24.79
N GLY A 267 -24.68 -22.66 24.57
CA GLY A 267 -24.06 -23.52 25.59
C GLY A 267 -24.96 -24.69 26.01
N ASP A 268 -25.90 -25.12 25.17
CA ASP A 268 -26.90 -26.13 25.50
C ASP A 268 -26.36 -27.54 25.31
N GLN A 269 -26.02 -28.20 26.41
CA GLN A 269 -25.52 -29.56 26.43
C GLN A 269 -26.53 -30.60 25.94
N ASN A 270 -27.85 -30.33 26.01
CA ASN A 270 -28.85 -31.28 25.52
C ASN A 270 -28.84 -31.34 24.00
N GLN A 271 -28.67 -30.20 23.33
CA GLN A 271 -28.52 -30.12 21.88
C GLN A 271 -27.25 -30.87 21.40
N ALA A 272 -26.14 -30.76 22.14
CA ALA A 272 -24.94 -31.53 21.83
C ALA A 272 -25.15 -33.05 21.97
N LYS A 273 -25.98 -33.50 22.94
CA LYS A 273 -26.33 -34.92 23.10
C LYS A 273 -27.27 -35.42 22.00
N GLU A 274 -28.28 -34.63 21.63
CA GLU A 274 -29.17 -34.95 20.50
C GLU A 274 -28.38 -35.08 19.18
N ALA A 275 -27.38 -34.23 18.96
CA ALA A 275 -26.46 -34.35 17.83
C ALA A 275 -25.66 -35.65 17.86
N LEU A 276 -25.12 -36.03 19.02
CA LEU A 276 -24.40 -37.29 19.19
C LEU A 276 -25.30 -38.50 18.97
N GLU A 277 -26.55 -38.48 19.46
CA GLU A 277 -27.52 -39.56 19.23
C GLU A 277 -27.88 -39.73 17.75
N LEU A 278 -27.90 -38.64 16.98
CA LEU A 278 -28.09 -38.68 15.52
C LEU A 278 -26.85 -39.26 14.81
N VAL A 279 -25.65 -38.87 15.21
CA VAL A 279 -24.40 -39.42 14.65
C VAL A 279 -24.24 -40.90 15.01
N ASP A 280 -24.49 -41.28 16.27
CA ASP A 280 -24.29 -42.64 16.78
C ASP A 280 -25.29 -43.65 16.21
N ARG A 281 -26.45 -43.20 15.71
CA ARG A 281 -27.39 -44.05 14.96
C ARG A 281 -26.77 -44.65 13.70
N HIS A 282 -25.86 -43.92 13.06
CA HIS A 282 -25.22 -44.31 11.80
C HIS A 282 -23.76 -44.71 11.99
N PHE A 283 -23.07 -44.07 12.93
CA PHE A 283 -21.68 -44.31 13.28
C PHE A 283 -21.61 -44.64 14.77
N PRO A 284 -21.98 -45.83 15.25
CA PRO A 284 -21.91 -46.14 16.68
C PRO A 284 -20.47 -45.97 17.22
N THR A 285 -20.31 -45.66 18.50
CA THR A 285 -18.99 -45.39 19.11
C THR A 285 -18.02 -46.59 18.97
N ASP A 286 -18.59 -47.80 18.94
CA ASP A 286 -17.87 -49.07 18.72
C ASP A 286 -17.47 -49.30 17.24
N TYR A 287 -17.99 -48.49 16.31
CA TYR A 287 -17.66 -48.55 14.88
C TYR A 287 -16.16 -48.33 14.63
N VAL A 288 -15.50 -47.58 15.53
CA VAL A 288 -14.04 -47.35 15.55
C VAL A 288 -13.25 -48.67 15.68
N CYS A 289 -13.81 -49.71 16.31
CA CYS A 289 -13.17 -51.02 16.43
C CYS A 289 -13.40 -51.92 15.21
N CYS A 290 -14.39 -51.64 14.36
CA CYS A 290 -14.68 -52.47 13.18
C CYS A 290 -13.74 -52.18 12.00
N ALA A 291 -13.16 -50.97 11.92
CA ALA A 291 -12.16 -50.61 10.92
C ALA A 291 -10.90 -51.49 10.99
N GLU A 292 -10.57 -52.05 12.17
CA GLU A 292 -9.45 -52.98 12.35
C GLU A 292 -9.63 -54.33 11.62
N ARG A 293 -10.84 -54.65 11.15
CA ARG A 293 -11.15 -55.96 10.52
C ARG A 293 -11.22 -55.94 9.00
N GLY A 294 -10.99 -54.80 8.35
CA GLY A 294 -10.81 -54.72 6.88
C GLY A 294 -11.99 -55.22 6.03
N GLN A 295 -13.22 -55.23 6.55
CA GLN A 295 -14.39 -55.83 5.88
C GLN A 295 -15.53 -54.86 5.55
N ALA A 296 -15.40 -53.56 5.79
CA ALA A 296 -16.41 -52.58 5.35
C ALA A 296 -15.97 -51.90 4.05
N THR A 297 -16.74 -52.07 2.97
CA THR A 297 -16.76 -51.13 1.84
C THR A 297 -17.34 -49.82 2.37
N PHE A 298 -16.51 -48.78 2.48
CA PHE A 298 -16.89 -47.48 3.03
C PHE A 298 -17.94 -46.80 2.14
N PRO A 299 -19.17 -46.55 2.61
CA PRO A 299 -20.10 -45.68 1.94
C PRO A 299 -19.84 -44.25 2.46
N ASP A 300 -19.22 -43.44 1.62
CA ASP A 300 -19.13 -41.98 1.73
C ASP A 300 -18.23 -41.37 2.83
N THR A 301 -16.97 -41.07 2.46
CA THR A 301 -15.97 -40.40 3.32
C THR A 301 -16.38 -39.00 3.76
N GLU A 302 -17.32 -38.36 3.05
CA GLU A 302 -17.87 -37.06 3.43
C GLU A 302 -18.73 -37.16 4.70
N ALA A 303 -19.53 -38.23 4.82
CA ALA A 303 -20.37 -38.50 5.97
C ALA A 303 -19.55 -38.76 7.25
N GLU A 304 -18.45 -39.50 7.12
CA GLU A 304 -17.51 -39.76 8.22
C GLU A 304 -16.82 -38.48 8.72
N ALA A 305 -16.41 -37.60 7.80
CA ALA A 305 -15.78 -36.33 8.16
C ALA A 305 -16.75 -35.41 8.92
N ILE A 306 -18.01 -35.34 8.50
CA ILE A 306 -19.07 -34.57 9.17
C ILE A 306 -19.37 -35.18 10.56
N ALA A 307 -19.50 -36.51 10.65
CA ALA A 307 -19.70 -37.21 11.92
C ALA A 307 -18.58 -36.93 12.93
N PHE A 308 -17.34 -36.88 12.46
CA PHE A 308 -16.18 -36.53 13.28
C PHE A 308 -16.20 -35.09 13.78
N ASP A 309 -16.46 -34.12 12.89
CA ASP A 309 -16.54 -32.72 13.28
C ASP A 309 -17.61 -32.53 14.37
N ILE A 310 -18.77 -33.18 14.20
CA ILE A 310 -19.85 -33.17 15.20
C ILE A 310 -19.38 -33.75 16.54
N ARG A 311 -18.67 -34.89 16.54
CA ARG A 311 -18.16 -35.53 17.78
C ARG A 311 -17.13 -34.69 18.50
N LEU A 312 -16.15 -34.14 17.78
CA LEU A 312 -15.14 -33.27 18.36
C LEU A 312 -15.80 -32.04 19.00
N SER A 313 -16.74 -31.44 18.28
CA SER A 313 -17.50 -30.28 18.72
C SER A 313 -18.37 -30.57 19.94
N ALA A 314 -19.06 -31.70 19.93
CA ALA A 314 -19.85 -32.16 21.07
C ALA A 314 -18.96 -32.39 22.30
N GLY A 315 -17.79 -33.02 22.12
CA GLY A 315 -16.82 -33.25 23.18
C GLY A 315 -16.37 -31.95 23.84
N VAL A 316 -16.10 -30.90 23.04
CA VAL A 316 -15.77 -29.58 23.58
C VAL A 316 -16.93 -28.98 24.37
N ILE A 317 -18.15 -28.96 23.81
CA ILE A 317 -19.32 -28.35 24.45
C ILE A 317 -19.72 -29.10 25.74
N LEU A 318 -19.61 -30.42 25.74
CA LEU A 318 -19.88 -31.29 26.88
C LEU A 318 -18.72 -31.32 27.89
N ASN A 319 -17.56 -30.77 27.53
CA ASN A 319 -16.30 -30.91 28.25
C ASN A 319 -15.93 -32.39 28.51
N ASP A 320 -16.20 -33.25 27.52
CA ASP A 320 -15.91 -34.68 27.54
C ASP A 320 -14.55 -34.95 26.88
N THR A 321 -13.52 -35.06 27.72
CA THR A 321 -12.14 -35.27 27.27
C THR A 321 -11.94 -36.63 26.58
N ALA A 322 -12.71 -37.65 26.96
CA ALA A 322 -12.61 -38.96 26.32
C ALA A 322 -13.09 -38.87 24.87
N LEU A 323 -14.22 -38.19 24.65
CA LEU A 323 -14.78 -37.98 23.32
C LEU A 323 -13.84 -37.16 22.41
N ILE A 324 -13.19 -36.12 22.96
CA ILE A 324 -12.19 -35.33 22.22
C ILE A 324 -10.97 -36.18 21.84
N CYS A 325 -10.44 -36.96 22.79
CA CYS A 325 -9.28 -37.82 22.55
C CYS A 325 -9.59 -38.95 21.56
N ASP A 326 -10.79 -39.54 21.64
CA ASP A 326 -11.23 -40.59 20.74
C ASP A 326 -11.42 -40.06 19.32
N ALA A 327 -12.04 -38.89 19.19
CA ALA A 327 -12.13 -38.20 17.91
C ALA A 327 -10.71 -37.92 17.35
N ALA A 328 -9.84 -37.25 18.09
CA ALA A 328 -8.50 -36.89 17.61
C ALA A 328 -7.65 -38.13 17.25
N SER A 329 -7.78 -39.21 18.02
CA SER A 329 -7.12 -40.50 17.75
C SER A 329 -7.66 -41.14 16.48
N TRP A 330 -8.96 -41.04 16.21
CA TRP A 330 -9.57 -41.52 14.97
C TRP A 330 -9.08 -40.74 13.75
N LEU A 331 -8.98 -39.41 13.84
CA LEU A 331 -8.43 -38.56 12.77
C LEU A 331 -6.99 -38.93 12.43
N ALA A 332 -6.14 -39.06 13.46
CA ALA A 332 -4.75 -39.49 13.29
C ALA A 332 -4.68 -40.86 12.60
N ARG A 333 -5.53 -41.82 13.01
CA ARG A 333 -5.56 -43.14 12.37
C ARG A 333 -5.96 -43.04 10.90
N LEU A 334 -7.02 -42.30 10.56
CA LEU A 334 -7.44 -42.09 9.17
C LEU A 334 -6.33 -41.53 8.27
N THR A 335 -5.53 -40.60 8.79
CA THR A 335 -4.38 -40.03 8.06
C THR A 335 -3.21 -41.00 7.91
N PHE A 336 -3.02 -41.91 8.87
CA PHE A 336 -1.86 -42.83 8.90
C PHE A 336 -2.15 -44.26 8.41
N THR A 337 -3.42 -44.70 8.32
CA THR A 337 -3.80 -46.08 7.94
C THR A 337 -4.44 -46.21 6.57
N SER A 338 -4.63 -45.14 5.80
CA SER A 338 -5.11 -45.26 4.41
C SER A 338 -4.10 -46.08 3.60
N PRO A 339 -4.45 -47.29 3.11
CA PRO A 339 -3.51 -48.14 2.37
C PRO A 339 -3.22 -47.62 0.96
N TRP A 340 -3.88 -46.54 0.53
CA TRP A 340 -3.88 -46.05 -0.84
C TRP A 340 -3.03 -44.79 -0.96
N GLY A 341 -1.72 -44.96 -0.86
CA GLY A 341 -0.73 -43.88 -1.02
C GLY A 341 -0.57 -43.32 -2.44
N GLU A 342 -1.57 -43.44 -3.32
CA GLU A 342 -1.45 -43.06 -4.74
C GLU A 342 -2.67 -42.36 -5.37
N ASN A 343 -3.77 -42.06 -4.66
CA ASN A 343 -4.90 -41.34 -5.27
C ASN A 343 -5.19 -39.98 -4.61
N ASP A 344 -5.60 -39.00 -5.43
CA ASP A 344 -5.96 -37.56 -5.26
C ASP A 344 -6.89 -37.18 -4.08
N TRP A 345 -7.09 -38.03 -3.09
CA TRP A 345 -8.06 -37.84 -2.01
C TRP A 345 -7.53 -37.04 -0.81
N SER A 346 -6.24 -36.68 -0.81
CA SER A 346 -5.73 -35.70 0.16
C SER A 346 -6.38 -34.34 -0.10
N GLU A 347 -6.46 -33.87 -1.34
CA GLU A 347 -6.89 -32.50 -1.65
C GLU A 347 -8.31 -32.11 -1.12
N PRO A 348 -9.35 -32.98 -1.19
CA PRO A 348 -10.68 -32.66 -0.64
C PRO A 348 -10.75 -32.66 0.90
N LEU A 349 -9.99 -33.54 1.57
CA LEU A 349 -9.81 -33.50 3.02
C LEU A 349 -9.02 -32.23 3.41
N TYR A 350 -7.92 -31.94 2.69
CA TYR A 350 -7.06 -30.77 2.90
C TYR A 350 -7.83 -29.43 2.73
N LEU A 351 -8.76 -29.32 1.77
CA LEU A 351 -9.54 -28.10 1.52
C LEU A 351 -10.73 -27.91 2.48
N ARG A 352 -11.30 -28.98 3.03
CA ARG A 352 -12.46 -28.87 3.94
C ARG A 352 -12.06 -28.72 5.41
N PHE A 353 -10.94 -29.31 5.85
CA PHE A 353 -10.44 -29.11 7.23
C PHE A 353 -9.89 -27.68 7.46
N GLY A 354 -9.35 -27.03 6.43
CA GLY A 354 -8.99 -25.61 6.47
C GLY A 354 -10.19 -24.66 6.63
N ASN A 355 -11.41 -25.09 6.28
CA ASN A 355 -12.63 -24.28 6.39
C ASN A 355 -13.51 -24.63 7.61
N ALA A 356 -13.35 -25.81 8.22
CA ALA A 356 -14.28 -26.31 9.25
C ALA A 356 -13.97 -25.87 10.69
N GLY A 357 -12.91 -25.09 10.94
CA GLY A 357 -12.60 -24.63 12.30
C GLY A 357 -12.20 -25.75 13.28
N ALA A 358 -12.00 -26.99 12.82
CA ALA A 358 -11.58 -28.11 13.68
C ALA A 358 -10.18 -27.89 14.31
N GLY A 359 -9.31 -27.09 13.65
CA GLY A 359 -8.06 -26.63 14.25
C GLY A 359 -8.25 -25.79 15.52
N ILE A 360 -9.36 -25.06 15.63
CA ILE A 360 -9.71 -24.18 16.77
C ILE A 360 -9.93 -25.00 18.05
N HIS A 361 -10.42 -26.23 17.95
CA HIS A 361 -10.75 -27.06 19.11
C HIS A 361 -9.57 -27.86 19.68
N LEU A 362 -8.57 -28.18 18.84
CA LEU A 362 -7.25 -28.63 19.31
C LEU A 362 -6.49 -27.49 20.04
N LEU A 363 -6.83 -26.22 19.79
CA LEU A 363 -6.15 -25.04 20.32
C LEU A 363 -6.66 -24.55 21.70
N GLU A 364 -7.84 -24.98 22.17
CA GLU A 364 -8.26 -24.78 23.57
C GLU A 364 -7.69 -25.87 24.51
N ALA A 365 -7.31 -27.02 23.96
CA ALA A 365 -6.59 -28.04 24.68
C ALA A 365 -5.09 -27.66 24.74
N ASP A 366 -4.71 -26.96 25.82
CA ASP A 366 -3.34 -26.72 26.31
C ASP A 366 -2.21 -27.36 25.46
N CYS A 367 -1.58 -26.57 24.56
CA CYS A 367 -0.53 -27.05 23.65
C CYS A 367 0.60 -27.79 24.38
N THR A 368 0.91 -27.38 25.62
CA THR A 368 1.90 -28.04 26.47
C THR A 368 1.49 -29.46 26.85
N ARG A 369 0.18 -29.75 26.89
CA ARG A 369 -0.37 -31.08 27.14
C ARG A 369 -0.52 -31.91 25.87
N ILE A 370 -0.74 -31.32 24.70
CA ILE A 370 -0.64 -32.02 23.42
C ILE A 370 0.83 -32.44 23.18
N GLU A 371 1.81 -31.56 23.44
CA GLU A 371 3.23 -31.92 23.45
C GLU A 371 3.56 -33.02 24.49
N ALA A 372 2.91 -32.99 25.67
CA ALA A 372 3.08 -34.03 26.69
C ALA A 372 2.39 -35.37 26.33
N ALA A 373 1.25 -35.34 25.63
CA ALA A 373 0.46 -36.50 25.23
C ALA A 373 1.03 -37.19 23.98
N ILE A 374 1.48 -36.40 23.00
CA ILE A 374 2.37 -36.87 21.93
C ILE A 374 3.69 -37.33 22.54
N GLY A 375 4.09 -36.74 23.67
CA GLY A 375 5.25 -37.08 24.46
C GLY A 375 6.53 -36.81 23.69
N GLU A 376 7.37 -35.90 24.18
CA GLU A 376 8.73 -35.71 23.66
C GLU A 376 9.45 -37.07 23.55
N LYS A 377 9.19 -37.99 24.50
CA LYS A 377 9.68 -39.36 24.50
C LYS A 377 9.06 -40.26 23.42
N HIS A 378 7.80 -40.09 23.03
CA HIS A 378 7.16 -40.89 21.98
C HIS A 378 7.60 -40.41 20.60
N LEU A 379 7.55 -39.09 20.35
CA LEU A 379 8.08 -38.46 19.13
C LEU A 379 9.57 -38.75 18.95
N TRP A 380 10.39 -38.60 20.01
CA TRP A 380 11.80 -38.99 19.98
C TRP A 380 12.00 -40.50 19.88
N SER A 381 11.15 -41.34 20.48
CA SER A 381 11.28 -42.80 20.33
C SER A 381 10.95 -43.26 18.92
N MET A 382 10.03 -42.58 18.22
CA MET A 382 9.70 -42.83 16.82
C MET A 382 10.81 -42.35 15.90
N ILE A 383 11.31 -41.12 16.08
CA ILE A 383 12.46 -40.58 15.33
C ILE A 383 13.74 -41.41 15.59
N GLN A 384 13.95 -41.90 16.83
CA GLN A 384 15.06 -42.78 17.19
C GLN A 384 14.87 -44.20 16.64
N ARG A 385 13.63 -44.71 16.57
CA ARG A 385 13.32 -46.00 15.96
C ARG A 385 13.60 -45.96 14.46
N ASP A 386 13.30 -44.86 13.79
CA ASP A 386 13.60 -44.67 12.37
C ASP A 386 15.09 -44.40 12.12
N ARG A 387 15.76 -43.64 13.01
CA ARG A 387 17.23 -43.49 12.98
C ARG A 387 17.99 -44.78 13.29
N ARG A 388 17.48 -45.66 14.17
CA ARG A 388 18.09 -46.99 14.43
C ARG A 388 17.86 -47.94 13.27
N SER A 389 16.72 -47.83 12.59
CA SER A 389 16.44 -48.56 11.36
C SER A 389 17.35 -48.08 10.22
N ALA A 390 17.68 -46.79 10.15
CA ALA A 390 18.66 -46.24 9.20
C ALA A 390 20.12 -46.50 9.60
N GLY A 391 20.43 -46.55 10.91
CA GLY A 391 21.78 -46.75 11.45
C GLY A 391 22.25 -48.20 11.47
N ALA A 392 21.36 -49.17 11.69
CA ALA A 392 21.65 -50.60 11.57
C ALA A 392 22.03 -51.02 10.13
N VAL A 393 21.75 -50.16 9.13
CA VAL A 393 22.13 -50.34 7.72
C VAL A 393 23.55 -49.83 7.43
N ALA A 394 24.15 -49.02 8.31
CA ALA A 394 25.50 -48.49 8.13
C ALA A 394 26.60 -49.47 8.60
N GLU A 395 26.26 -50.45 9.45
CA GLU A 395 27.19 -51.46 9.97
C GLU A 395 27.11 -52.78 9.16
N GLY A 396 27.51 -52.72 7.89
CA GLY A 396 28.30 -53.77 7.24
C GLY A 396 27.84 -55.24 7.26
N HIS A 397 26.55 -55.55 7.18
CA HIS A 397 26.10 -56.92 6.88
C HIS A 397 25.54 -57.03 5.45
N GLU A 398 26.18 -57.87 4.63
CA GLU A 398 25.87 -58.10 3.21
C GLU A 398 24.58 -58.91 2.98
N ARG A 399 23.87 -58.52 1.90
CA ARG A 399 22.88 -59.23 1.02
C ARG A 399 21.39 -58.88 1.21
N PRO A 400 20.55 -59.10 0.17
CA PRO A 400 20.39 -58.36 -1.10
C PRO A 400 18.98 -57.71 -1.15
N TRP A 401 18.58 -57.12 -2.28
CA TRP A 401 17.31 -56.40 -2.60
C TRP A 401 17.37 -54.86 -2.41
N ASP A 402 17.61 -54.18 -3.53
CA ASP A 402 17.77 -52.72 -3.69
C ASP A 402 16.43 -51.94 -3.79
N VAL A 403 15.32 -52.47 -3.26
CA VAL A 403 14.00 -51.81 -3.38
C VAL A 403 13.58 -51.05 -2.11
N ASP A 404 14.11 -51.40 -0.94
CA ASP A 404 13.71 -50.74 0.32
C ASP A 404 14.53 -49.52 0.71
N ARG A 405 15.70 -49.29 0.09
CA ARG A 405 16.55 -48.14 0.43
C ARG A 405 15.94 -46.81 -0.01
N LEU A 406 15.31 -46.79 -1.19
CA LEU A 406 14.59 -45.63 -1.70
C LEU A 406 13.22 -45.48 -1.04
N ALA A 407 12.55 -46.57 -0.66
CA ALA A 407 11.27 -46.54 0.03
C ALA A 407 11.40 -46.02 1.47
N VAL A 408 12.47 -46.37 2.19
CA VAL A 408 12.76 -45.86 3.54
C VAL A 408 13.28 -44.42 3.51
N LEU A 409 14.09 -44.03 2.51
CA LEU A 409 14.49 -42.62 2.32
C LEU A 409 13.34 -41.74 1.83
N ARG A 410 12.42 -42.27 1.00
CA ARG A 410 11.17 -41.58 0.64
C ARG A 410 10.20 -41.54 1.81
N ALA A 411 10.06 -42.60 2.60
CA ALA A 411 9.24 -42.59 3.80
C ALA A 411 9.78 -41.58 4.83
N ALA A 412 11.09 -41.53 5.08
CA ALA A 412 11.71 -40.53 5.95
C ALA A 412 11.60 -39.10 5.40
N ALA A 413 11.72 -38.92 4.07
CA ALA A 413 11.49 -37.65 3.39
C ALA A 413 9.99 -37.29 3.28
N ASN A 414 9.07 -38.23 3.49
CA ASN A 414 7.62 -38.03 3.50
C ASN A 414 7.04 -37.91 4.93
N THR A 415 7.76 -38.35 5.96
CA THR A 415 7.35 -38.21 7.38
C THR A 415 7.83 -36.92 8.04
N LEU A 416 8.99 -36.37 7.64
CA LEU A 416 9.42 -35.03 8.10
C LEU A 416 8.46 -33.90 7.67
N PRO A 417 7.94 -33.88 6.42
CA PRO A 417 6.96 -32.90 5.98
C PRO A 417 5.65 -32.91 6.76
N VAL A 418 5.27 -34.01 7.43
CA VAL A 418 4.01 -34.07 8.19
C VAL A 418 4.19 -33.40 9.56
N GLY A 419 5.35 -33.54 10.20
CA GLY A 419 5.68 -32.79 11.42
C GLY A 419 5.82 -31.29 11.13
N ASP A 420 6.48 -30.96 10.01
CA ASP A 420 6.65 -29.58 9.54
C ASP A 420 5.30 -28.98 9.07
N TRP A 421 4.43 -29.74 8.39
CA TRP A 421 3.06 -29.33 8.05
C TRP A 421 2.18 -29.18 9.28
N CYS A 422 2.20 -30.11 10.24
CA CYS A 422 1.49 -29.94 11.50
C CYS A 422 1.95 -28.68 12.24
N TYR A 423 3.24 -28.34 12.16
CA TYR A 423 3.79 -27.11 12.72
C TYR A 423 3.40 -25.86 11.93
N GLU A 424 3.41 -25.92 10.59
CA GLU A 424 2.93 -24.84 9.71
C GLU A 424 1.43 -24.60 9.87
N GLN A 425 0.61 -25.64 9.95
CA GLN A 425 -0.83 -25.57 10.20
C GLN A 425 -1.13 -25.11 11.64
N LEU A 426 -0.31 -25.51 12.61
CA LEU A 426 -0.39 -24.96 13.98
C LEU A 426 -0.06 -23.47 13.97
N LEU A 427 0.99 -23.05 13.25
CA LEU A 427 1.36 -21.65 13.11
C LEU A 427 0.30 -20.85 12.35
N GLU A 428 -0.25 -21.38 11.26
CA GLU A 428 -1.37 -20.79 10.50
C GLU A 428 -2.62 -20.64 11.38
N GLY A 429 -3.01 -21.68 12.11
CA GLY A 429 -4.12 -21.61 13.05
C GLY A 429 -3.89 -20.60 14.18
N LEU A 430 -2.67 -20.51 14.72
CA LEU A 430 -2.31 -19.49 15.72
C LEU A 430 -2.38 -18.07 15.14
N LEU A 431 -1.95 -17.89 13.88
CA LEU A 431 -1.99 -16.62 13.13
C LEU A 431 -3.42 -16.18 12.80
N GLU A 432 -4.28 -17.10 12.38
CA GLU A 432 -5.70 -16.84 12.08
C GLU A 432 -6.52 -16.50 13.34
N LEU A 433 -6.17 -17.05 14.50
CA LEU A 433 -6.77 -16.70 15.78
C LEU A 433 -6.28 -15.35 16.36
N GLY A 434 -5.33 -14.68 15.70
CA GLY A 434 -4.75 -13.40 16.17
C GLY A 434 -3.95 -13.53 17.47
N LYS A 435 -3.47 -14.74 17.81
CA LYS A 435 -2.83 -15.08 19.09
C LYS A 435 -1.35 -15.54 19.03
N PRO A 436 -0.59 -15.54 17.92
CA PRO A 436 0.78 -16.03 18.02
C PRO A 436 1.64 -14.97 18.72
N ASP A 437 2.43 -15.40 19.70
CA ASP A 437 3.56 -14.61 20.18
C ASP A 437 4.58 -14.52 19.02
N PRO A 438 4.71 -13.37 18.35
CA PRO A 438 5.55 -13.25 17.17
C PRO A 438 7.03 -13.43 17.53
N ALA A 439 7.42 -13.22 18.79
CA ALA A 439 8.78 -13.45 19.25
C ALA A 439 9.12 -14.93 19.36
N LEU A 440 8.14 -15.79 19.68
CA LEU A 440 8.33 -17.24 19.69
C LEU A 440 8.50 -17.77 18.25
N LEU A 441 7.68 -17.27 17.32
CA LEU A 441 7.78 -17.56 15.89
C LEU A 441 9.15 -17.16 15.33
N GLY A 442 9.61 -15.93 15.59
CA GLY A 442 10.91 -15.46 15.11
C GLY A 442 12.09 -16.29 15.62
N ARG A 443 12.08 -16.70 16.90
CA ARG A 443 13.10 -17.61 17.46
C ARG A 443 13.06 -18.99 16.83
N SER A 444 11.85 -19.53 16.61
CA SER A 444 11.69 -20.83 15.98
C SER A 444 12.23 -20.85 14.56
N VAL A 445 11.92 -19.83 13.76
CA VAL A 445 12.39 -19.69 12.37
C VAL A 445 13.92 -19.78 12.30
N VAL A 446 14.63 -19.02 13.15
CA VAL A 446 16.11 -19.04 13.17
C VAL A 446 16.64 -20.41 13.62
N ARG A 447 16.02 -21.04 14.63
CA ARG A 447 16.45 -22.35 15.13
C ARG A 447 16.22 -23.47 14.12
N THR A 448 15.09 -23.48 13.43
CA THR A 448 14.79 -24.46 12.37
C THR A 448 15.76 -24.31 11.20
N ALA A 449 16.01 -23.06 10.77
CA ALA A 449 16.96 -22.78 9.70
C ALA A 449 18.39 -23.24 10.04
N ARG A 450 18.83 -23.20 11.31
CA ARG A 450 20.13 -23.77 11.73
C ARG A 450 20.25 -25.28 11.45
N HIS A 451 19.15 -26.01 11.43
CA HIS A 451 19.15 -27.47 11.31
C HIS A 451 18.89 -27.96 9.87
N GLN A 452 18.22 -27.16 9.04
CA GLN A 452 17.97 -27.44 7.63
C GLN A 452 19.00 -26.71 6.76
N PHE A 453 20.10 -27.40 6.43
CA PHE A 453 21.26 -26.78 5.77
C PHE A 453 21.02 -26.35 4.32
N ASP A 454 20.03 -26.93 3.61
CA ASP A 454 19.89 -26.74 2.15
C ASP A 454 18.50 -26.31 1.66
N TYR A 455 17.42 -26.52 2.43
CA TYR A 455 16.05 -26.14 2.04
C TYR A 455 15.29 -25.63 3.27
N PHE A 456 15.24 -24.32 3.43
CA PHE A 456 14.35 -23.66 4.39
C PHE A 456 13.53 -22.63 3.62
N GLU A 457 12.27 -22.95 3.38
CA GLU A 457 11.28 -21.97 2.94
C GLU A 457 10.53 -21.47 4.16
N LEU A 458 10.33 -20.16 4.24
CA LEU A 458 9.52 -19.56 5.29
C LEU A 458 8.04 -19.87 5.02
N PRO A 459 7.26 -20.28 6.03
CA PRO A 459 5.83 -20.49 5.85
C PRO A 459 5.18 -19.20 5.32
N ASP A 460 4.34 -19.30 4.29
CA ASP A 460 3.68 -18.14 3.68
C ASP A 460 2.87 -17.31 4.70
N ALA A 461 2.43 -17.98 5.78
CA ALA A 461 1.77 -17.38 6.93
C ALA A 461 2.60 -16.27 7.62
N VAL A 462 3.93 -16.40 7.66
CA VAL A 462 4.83 -15.37 8.21
C VAL A 462 4.74 -14.08 7.40
N ILE A 463 4.53 -14.18 6.09
CA ILE A 463 4.42 -13.01 5.19
C ILE A 463 3.05 -12.32 5.32
N LYS A 464 2.02 -13.08 5.73
CA LYS A 464 0.67 -12.58 6.02
C LYS A 464 0.57 -11.83 7.35
N LEU A 465 1.60 -11.88 8.20
CA LEU A 465 1.64 -11.15 9.48
C LEU A 465 1.38 -9.64 9.33
N GLY A 466 0.58 -9.11 10.25
CA GLY A 466 0.42 -7.66 10.44
C GLY A 466 1.74 -7.00 10.85
N VAL A 467 1.87 -5.69 10.59
CA VAL A 467 3.12 -4.93 10.77
C VAL A 467 3.75 -5.11 12.15
N THR A 468 2.96 -5.06 13.21
CA THR A 468 3.43 -5.18 14.60
C THR A 468 4.02 -6.56 14.86
N ALA A 469 3.34 -7.61 14.41
CA ALA A 469 3.75 -8.98 14.63
C ALA A 469 4.95 -9.37 13.75
N LEU A 470 4.99 -8.93 12.49
CA LEU A 470 6.17 -9.12 11.64
C LEU A 470 7.40 -8.40 12.20
N SER A 471 7.22 -7.22 12.80
CA SER A 471 8.32 -6.47 13.44
C SER A 471 8.85 -7.20 14.67
N ALA A 472 7.97 -7.67 15.56
CA ALA A 472 8.36 -8.46 16.73
C ALA A 472 9.02 -9.79 16.34
N CYS A 473 8.54 -10.44 15.27
CA CYS A 473 9.17 -11.63 14.68
C CYS A 473 10.59 -11.33 14.21
N ALA A 474 10.80 -10.26 13.42
CA ALA A 474 12.11 -9.87 12.93
C ALA A 474 13.08 -9.45 14.05
N GLU A 475 12.60 -8.79 15.11
CA GLU A 475 13.41 -8.46 16.30
C GLU A 475 13.83 -9.71 17.08
N ALA A 476 12.94 -10.69 17.21
CA ALA A 476 13.28 -11.96 17.85
C ALA A 476 14.25 -12.80 16.99
N MET A 477 14.12 -12.74 15.65
CA MET A 477 15.11 -13.32 14.74
C MET A 477 16.48 -12.68 14.95
N LEU A 478 16.56 -11.34 15.00
CA LEU A 478 17.79 -10.60 15.26
C LEU A 478 18.44 -11.03 16.58
N SER A 479 17.66 -11.07 17.67
CA SER A 479 18.16 -11.49 18.98
C SER A 479 18.69 -12.92 18.96
N GLU A 480 18.06 -13.84 18.24
CA GLU A 480 18.51 -15.23 18.15
C GLU A 480 19.73 -15.37 17.22
N ILE A 481 19.85 -14.53 16.17
CA ILE A 481 21.02 -14.45 15.30
C ILE A 481 22.25 -13.97 16.10
N ASP A 482 22.12 -12.92 16.90
CA ASP A 482 23.21 -12.38 17.73
C ASP A 482 23.76 -13.39 18.76
N LEU A 483 22.92 -14.35 19.17
CA LEU A 483 23.29 -15.45 20.07
C LEU A 483 23.93 -16.65 19.33
N SER A 484 23.95 -16.65 17.99
CA SER A 484 24.45 -17.75 17.16
C SER A 484 25.97 -17.70 16.99
N PRO A 485 26.68 -18.84 16.96
CA PRO A 485 28.06 -18.85 16.50
C PRO A 485 28.16 -18.49 15.00
N PRO A 486 29.25 -17.83 14.57
CA PRO A 486 29.48 -17.52 13.15
C PRO A 486 29.43 -18.80 12.28
N LYS A 487 28.81 -18.72 11.10
CA LYS A 487 28.63 -19.82 10.12
C LYS A 487 27.63 -20.93 10.49
N SER A 488 26.76 -20.71 11.46
CA SER A 488 25.70 -21.67 11.84
C SER A 488 24.35 -21.44 11.15
N LEU A 489 24.23 -20.39 10.31
CA LEU A 489 22.98 -19.99 9.68
C LEU A 489 23.05 -20.17 8.16
N PRO A 490 21.99 -20.74 7.53
CA PRO A 490 21.92 -20.82 6.09
C PRO A 490 21.78 -19.40 5.50
N PRO A 491 22.45 -19.09 4.37
CA PRO A 491 22.37 -17.77 3.79
C PRO A 491 20.97 -17.41 3.24
N THR A 492 20.12 -18.41 3.05
CA THR A 492 18.71 -18.29 2.61
C THR A 492 17.75 -17.84 3.72
N LEU A 493 18.21 -17.76 4.98
CA LEU A 493 17.38 -17.34 6.13
C LEU A 493 16.67 -16.00 5.91
N VAL A 494 17.26 -15.14 5.09
CA VAL A 494 16.66 -13.86 4.71
C VAL A 494 16.08 -13.99 3.32
N ASP A 495 14.93 -14.65 3.23
CA ASP A 495 14.16 -14.73 2.00
C ASP A 495 13.77 -13.31 1.54
N THR A 496 13.99 -13.05 0.25
CA THR A 496 13.47 -11.91 -0.49
C THR A 496 12.01 -11.57 -0.18
N LYS A 497 11.14 -12.55 0.11
CA LYS A 497 9.73 -12.33 0.48
C LYS A 497 9.56 -11.56 1.79
N ILE A 498 10.30 -11.89 2.86
CA ILE A 498 10.24 -11.14 4.13
C ILE A 498 10.81 -9.73 3.96
N LEU A 499 11.92 -9.61 3.24
CA LEU A 499 12.55 -8.30 2.99
C LEU A 499 11.63 -7.37 2.19
N LYS A 500 10.99 -7.90 1.16
CA LYS A 500 9.98 -7.19 0.37
C LYS A 500 8.76 -6.83 1.23
N ARG A 501 8.31 -7.70 2.12
CA ARG A 501 7.17 -7.39 3.00
C ARG A 501 7.51 -6.33 4.05
N LEU A 502 8.66 -6.44 4.71
CA LEU A 502 9.15 -5.41 5.66
C LEU A 502 9.34 -4.05 4.96
N SER A 503 9.80 -4.08 3.71
CA SER A 503 9.87 -2.92 2.83
C SER A 503 8.50 -2.29 2.57
N ASP A 504 7.54 -3.08 2.08
CA ASP A 504 6.18 -2.63 1.74
C ASP A 504 5.47 -2.03 2.95
N LEU A 505 5.79 -2.52 4.15
CA LEU A 505 5.28 -2.05 5.43
C LEU A 505 6.07 -0.86 6.02
N LYS A 506 6.95 -0.22 5.23
CA LYS A 506 7.78 0.93 5.63
C LYS A 506 8.73 0.63 6.81
N ARG A 507 9.13 -0.64 6.99
CA ARG A 507 10.10 -1.11 8.01
C ARG A 507 11.48 -1.38 7.41
N ALA A 508 11.88 -0.62 6.39
CA ALA A 508 13.19 -0.76 5.75
C ALA A 508 14.40 -0.74 6.71
N PRO A 509 14.42 0.06 7.82
CA PRO A 509 15.52 0.00 8.79
C PRO A 509 15.65 -1.37 9.50
N LEU A 510 14.53 -2.04 9.77
CA LEU A 510 14.53 -3.35 10.44
C LEU A 510 14.98 -4.45 9.48
N ALA A 511 14.51 -4.39 8.23
CA ALA A 511 15.00 -5.26 7.15
C ALA A 511 16.52 -5.10 6.96
N LEU A 512 17.02 -3.85 6.95
CA LEU A 512 18.45 -3.57 6.80
C LEU A 512 19.27 -4.17 7.94
N ARG A 513 18.85 -4.01 9.20
CA ARG A 513 19.52 -4.60 10.35
C ARG A 513 19.56 -6.13 10.28
N LEU A 514 18.44 -6.77 9.91
CA LEU A 514 18.35 -8.22 9.78
C LEU A 514 19.32 -8.76 8.71
N THR A 515 19.33 -8.16 7.53
CA THR A 515 20.22 -8.59 6.44
C THR A 515 21.69 -8.31 6.75
N GLN A 516 22.00 -7.21 7.43
CA GLN A 516 23.35 -6.92 7.92
C GLN A 516 23.81 -7.99 8.92
N ALA A 517 22.97 -8.37 9.88
CA ALA A 517 23.28 -9.39 10.88
C ALA A 517 23.50 -10.76 10.24
N VAL A 518 22.68 -11.16 9.27
CA VAL A 518 22.86 -12.43 8.55
C VAL A 518 24.13 -12.40 7.68
N HIS A 519 24.38 -11.32 6.93
CA HIS A 519 25.59 -11.20 6.13
C HIS A 519 26.87 -11.25 6.98
N ALA A 520 26.87 -10.61 8.16
CA ALA A 520 28.00 -10.63 9.08
C ALA A 520 28.26 -12.03 9.67
N ASN A 521 27.21 -12.82 9.93
CA ASN A 521 27.32 -14.15 10.52
C ASN A 521 27.56 -15.27 9.49
N SER A 522 27.07 -15.11 8.26
CA SER A 522 27.16 -16.10 7.18
C SER A 522 27.38 -15.40 5.83
N PRO A 523 28.59 -14.84 5.59
CA PRO A 523 28.87 -14.11 4.36
C PRO A 523 28.86 -15.07 3.17
N SER A 524 27.87 -14.91 2.32
CA SER A 524 27.71 -15.60 1.04
C SER A 524 27.39 -14.61 -0.08
N GLU A 525 27.54 -15.05 -1.32
CA GLU A 525 27.11 -14.30 -2.51
C GLU A 525 25.64 -13.91 -2.41
N TYR A 526 24.76 -14.85 -2.06
CA TYR A 526 23.32 -14.59 -1.88
C TYR A 526 23.06 -13.53 -0.80
N SER A 527 23.68 -13.65 0.37
CA SER A 527 23.50 -12.67 1.46
C SER A 527 23.98 -11.26 1.09
N LYS A 528 25.06 -11.17 0.30
CA LYS A 528 25.61 -9.90 -0.21
C LYS A 528 24.69 -9.27 -1.26
N PHE A 529 24.14 -10.08 -2.17
CA PHE A 529 23.16 -9.63 -3.16
C PHE A 529 21.88 -9.09 -2.49
N SER A 530 21.36 -9.82 -1.50
CA SER A 530 20.21 -9.40 -0.70
C SER A 530 20.48 -8.16 0.14
N LEU A 531 21.69 -8.00 0.69
CA LEU A 531 22.10 -6.77 1.40
C LEU A 531 22.04 -5.55 0.48
N GLY A 532 22.56 -5.67 -0.75
CA GLY A 532 22.48 -4.60 -1.76
C GLY A 532 21.02 -4.19 -2.05
N TYR A 533 20.13 -5.17 -2.16
CA TYR A 533 18.70 -4.94 -2.42
C TYR A 533 18.02 -4.19 -1.27
N VAL A 534 18.28 -4.62 -0.03
CA VAL A 534 17.66 -4.00 1.15
C VAL A 534 18.21 -2.59 1.39
N GLN A 535 19.51 -2.36 1.13
CA GLN A 535 20.08 -1.02 1.13
C GLN A 535 19.40 -0.11 0.09
N TYR A 536 19.08 -0.63 -1.10
CA TYR A 536 18.34 0.11 -2.13
C TYR A 536 16.95 0.51 -1.63
N ILE A 537 16.19 -0.44 -1.09
CA ILE A 537 14.87 -0.20 -0.51
C ILE A 537 14.93 0.84 0.63
N ALA A 538 15.93 0.73 1.50
CA ALA A 538 16.14 1.66 2.60
C ALA A 538 16.58 3.06 2.15
N LYS A 539 16.67 3.31 0.83
CA LYS A 539 17.16 4.54 0.20
C LYS A 539 18.62 4.86 0.53
N ASN A 540 19.39 3.84 0.95
CA ASN A 540 20.84 3.92 1.12
C ASN A 540 21.54 3.63 -0.22
N PHE A 541 21.21 4.41 -1.25
CA PHE A 541 21.59 4.12 -2.64
C PHE A 541 23.10 4.03 -2.86
N ALA A 542 23.91 4.88 -2.19
CA ALA A 542 25.37 4.83 -2.30
C ALA A 542 25.97 3.53 -1.72
N GLN A 543 25.45 3.06 -0.59
CA GLN A 543 25.86 1.78 0.00
C GLN A 543 25.39 0.61 -0.87
N SER A 544 24.15 0.67 -1.38
CA SER A 544 23.62 -0.33 -2.30
C SER A 544 24.48 -0.45 -3.56
N ALA A 545 24.84 0.68 -4.17
CA ALA A 545 25.70 0.72 -5.34
C ALA A 545 27.10 0.15 -5.02
N ALA A 546 27.68 0.47 -3.86
CA ALA A 546 28.96 -0.10 -3.44
C ALA A 546 28.89 -1.63 -3.25
N THR A 547 27.84 -2.13 -2.59
CA THR A 547 27.61 -3.56 -2.37
C THR A 547 27.41 -4.31 -3.69
N TYR A 548 26.63 -3.76 -4.61
CA TYR A 548 26.44 -4.37 -5.94
C TYR A 548 27.68 -4.27 -6.83
N ALA A 549 28.49 -3.21 -6.73
CA ALA A 549 29.77 -3.13 -7.43
C ALA A 549 30.74 -4.23 -6.98
N ASP A 550 30.83 -4.43 -5.66
CA ASP A 550 31.65 -5.47 -5.06
C ASP A 550 31.12 -6.89 -5.37
N TYR A 551 29.80 -7.08 -5.44
CA TYR A 551 29.22 -8.35 -5.91
C TYR A 551 29.53 -8.60 -7.40
N PHE A 552 29.30 -7.60 -8.25
CA PHE A 552 29.48 -7.69 -9.70
C PHE A 552 30.94 -7.91 -10.11
N THR A 553 31.89 -7.43 -9.32
CA THR A 553 33.33 -7.72 -9.53
C THR A 553 33.64 -9.22 -9.48
N GLY A 554 33.00 -9.96 -8.56
CA GLY A 554 33.10 -11.42 -8.50
C GLY A 554 32.20 -12.16 -9.49
N HIS A 555 31.14 -11.49 -9.97
CA HIS A 555 30.08 -12.07 -10.80
C HIS A 555 29.78 -11.20 -12.02
N PRO A 556 30.77 -11.00 -12.92
CA PRO A 556 30.62 -10.04 -13.99
C PRO A 556 29.49 -10.45 -14.97
N ASP A 557 29.08 -11.71 -15.01
CA ASP A 557 28.00 -12.22 -15.88
C ASP A 557 26.60 -12.09 -15.25
N SER A 558 26.48 -11.59 -14.02
CA SER A 558 25.19 -11.42 -13.36
C SER A 558 24.44 -10.19 -13.88
N PHE A 559 23.51 -10.40 -14.81
CA PHE A 559 22.65 -9.34 -15.35
C PHE A 559 21.87 -8.60 -14.25
N ALA A 560 21.32 -9.34 -13.29
CA ALA A 560 20.57 -8.75 -12.17
C ALA A 560 21.44 -7.84 -11.29
N ALA A 561 22.69 -8.23 -11.02
CA ALA A 561 23.62 -7.40 -10.26
C ALA A 561 24.02 -6.15 -11.04
N ALA A 562 24.30 -6.27 -12.34
CA ALA A 562 24.60 -5.14 -13.21
C ALA A 562 23.42 -4.13 -13.26
N ARG A 563 22.20 -4.64 -13.43
CA ARG A 563 20.99 -3.81 -13.44
C ARG A 563 20.75 -3.11 -12.11
N ASN A 564 20.85 -3.83 -10.99
CA ASN A 564 20.68 -3.23 -9.66
C ASN A 564 21.80 -2.22 -9.34
N LEU A 565 23.03 -2.47 -9.78
CA LEU A 565 24.13 -1.52 -9.70
C LEU A 565 23.81 -0.24 -10.49
N ALA A 566 23.29 -0.36 -11.71
CA ALA A 566 22.88 0.78 -12.52
C ALA A 566 21.80 1.62 -11.82
N LEU A 567 20.72 0.97 -11.37
CA LEU A 567 19.62 1.64 -10.68
C LEU A 567 20.09 2.34 -9.40
N ALA A 568 20.89 1.65 -8.58
CA ALA A 568 21.46 2.22 -7.36
C ALA A 568 22.40 3.39 -7.64
N SER A 569 23.29 3.27 -8.65
CA SER A 569 24.23 4.34 -9.03
C SER A 569 23.51 5.57 -9.60
N GLY A 570 22.41 5.36 -10.34
CA GLY A 570 21.58 6.43 -10.87
C GLY A 570 20.92 7.25 -9.76
N LEU A 571 20.29 6.59 -8.78
CA LEU A 571 19.68 7.26 -7.63
C LEU A 571 20.72 7.79 -6.64
N ALA A 572 21.89 7.15 -6.57
CA ALA A 572 23.01 7.64 -5.81
C ALA A 572 23.75 8.78 -6.50
N GLY A 573 23.34 9.30 -7.66
CA GLY A 573 24.05 10.39 -8.31
C GLY A 573 25.53 10.10 -8.57
N GLU A 574 25.84 8.90 -9.06
CA GLU A 574 27.21 8.46 -9.37
C GLU A 574 27.40 8.24 -10.88
N PRO A 575 27.41 9.31 -11.71
CA PRO A 575 27.48 9.17 -13.16
C PRO A 575 28.77 8.51 -13.67
N ASP A 576 29.90 8.70 -12.98
CA ASP A 576 31.17 8.05 -13.34
C ASP A 576 31.10 6.52 -13.20
N ARG A 577 30.38 6.05 -12.18
CA ARG A 577 30.15 4.61 -11.98
C ARG A 577 29.23 4.06 -13.07
N LEU A 578 28.20 4.81 -13.47
CA LEU A 578 27.35 4.46 -14.61
C LEU A 578 28.14 4.42 -15.93
N HIS A 579 29.02 5.39 -16.19
CA HIS A 579 29.87 5.40 -17.38
C HIS A 579 30.81 4.17 -17.42
N THR A 580 31.39 3.82 -16.27
CA THR A 580 32.25 2.63 -16.13
C THR A 580 31.46 1.35 -16.38
N LEU A 581 30.29 1.20 -15.74
CA LEU A 581 29.41 0.05 -15.91
C LEU A 581 28.90 -0.08 -17.35
N ARG A 582 28.52 1.04 -17.97
CA ARG A 582 28.11 1.09 -19.38
C ARG A 582 29.20 0.56 -20.31
N ALA A 583 30.45 0.97 -20.10
CA ALA A 583 31.58 0.50 -20.91
C ALA A 583 31.79 -1.02 -20.76
N GLN A 584 31.69 -1.54 -19.53
CA GLN A 584 31.81 -2.97 -19.24
C GLN A 584 30.68 -3.79 -19.91
N ILE A 585 29.43 -3.31 -19.85
CA ILE A 585 28.28 -4.00 -20.45
C ILE A 585 28.30 -3.90 -21.98
N ALA A 586 28.68 -2.75 -22.54
CA ALA A 586 28.78 -2.57 -23.99
C ALA A 586 29.76 -3.58 -24.61
N GLN A 587 30.90 -3.84 -23.95
CA GLN A 587 31.83 -4.88 -24.38
C GLN A 587 31.16 -6.27 -24.40
N LYS A 588 30.44 -6.62 -23.32
CA LYS A 588 29.73 -7.91 -23.23
C LYS A 588 28.58 -8.07 -24.22
N SER A 589 27.89 -6.99 -24.56
CA SER A 589 26.78 -7.00 -25.51
C SER A 589 27.22 -7.37 -26.93
N THR A 590 28.51 -7.20 -27.25
CA THR A 590 29.09 -7.65 -28.53
C THR A 590 29.46 -9.13 -28.55
N GLU A 591 29.57 -9.76 -27.38
CA GLU A 591 30.03 -11.15 -27.22
C GLU A 591 28.86 -12.13 -27.05
N ASN A 592 27.70 -11.68 -26.53
CA ASN A 592 26.55 -12.51 -26.22
C ASN A 592 25.24 -11.90 -26.75
N GLY A 593 24.43 -12.67 -27.49
CA GLY A 593 23.14 -12.26 -28.07
C GLY A 593 21.96 -12.13 -27.07
N ASN A 594 22.23 -11.75 -25.82
CA ASN A 594 21.26 -11.69 -24.71
C ASN A 594 20.78 -10.27 -24.42
N ASP A 595 19.95 -10.08 -23.39
CA ASP A 595 19.33 -8.81 -22.92
C ASP A 595 20.28 -7.64 -22.59
N TRP A 596 21.60 -7.81 -22.69
CA TRP A 596 22.61 -6.79 -22.37
C TRP A 596 22.46 -5.45 -23.13
N PRO A 597 22.07 -5.39 -24.42
CA PRO A 597 21.79 -4.13 -25.11
C PRO A 597 20.70 -3.30 -24.43
N SER A 598 19.64 -3.94 -23.93
CA SER A 598 18.55 -3.25 -23.22
C SER A 598 19.03 -2.57 -21.94
N LEU A 599 20.00 -3.18 -21.25
CA LEU A 599 20.60 -2.61 -20.05
C LEU A 599 21.52 -1.42 -20.37
N VAL A 600 22.18 -1.40 -21.53
CA VAL A 600 22.93 -0.21 -21.99
C VAL A 600 21.98 0.98 -22.19
N GLU A 601 20.82 0.74 -22.82
CA GLU A 601 19.79 1.77 -22.99
C GLU A 601 19.20 2.23 -21.65
N GLU A 602 18.95 1.31 -20.71
CA GLU A 602 18.50 1.64 -19.35
C GLU A 602 19.54 2.51 -18.62
N ILE A 603 20.84 2.19 -18.71
CA ILE A 603 21.92 3.01 -18.13
C ILE A 603 21.98 4.41 -18.78
N ASP A 604 21.84 4.49 -20.11
CA ASP A 604 21.82 5.77 -20.82
C ASP A 604 20.63 6.65 -20.38
N GLY A 605 19.48 6.04 -20.12
CA GLY A 605 18.31 6.72 -19.53
C GLY A 605 18.51 7.19 -18.09
N LEU A 606 19.36 6.52 -17.30
CA LEU A 606 19.65 6.88 -15.91
C LEU A 606 20.68 8.00 -15.77
N LEU A 607 21.60 8.17 -16.72
CA LEU A 607 22.68 9.16 -16.67
C LEU A 607 22.22 10.61 -16.40
N PRO A 608 21.17 11.15 -17.07
CA PRO A 608 20.67 12.50 -16.78
C PRO A 608 20.14 12.66 -15.35
N SER A 609 19.51 11.62 -14.80
CA SER A 609 19.01 11.62 -13.44
C SER A 609 20.14 11.52 -12.43
N ALA A 610 21.17 10.72 -12.71
CA ALA A 610 22.37 10.63 -11.89
C ALA A 610 23.12 11.96 -11.82
N ARG A 611 23.29 12.65 -12.95
CA ARG A 611 23.92 13.99 -12.97
C ARG A 611 23.12 15.02 -12.16
N ARG A 612 21.79 14.99 -12.23
CA ARG A 612 20.95 15.88 -11.40
C ARG A 612 21.10 15.59 -9.92
N ALA A 613 21.06 14.30 -9.53
CA ALA A 613 21.25 13.87 -8.16
C ALA A 613 22.66 14.17 -7.63
N GLU A 614 23.69 14.10 -8.49
CA GLU A 614 25.05 14.51 -8.16
C GLU A 614 25.13 16.01 -7.86
N VAL A 615 24.55 16.86 -8.73
CA VAL A 615 24.51 18.32 -8.53
C VAL A 615 23.78 18.67 -7.23
N GLU A 616 22.64 18.02 -6.96
CA GLU A 616 21.87 18.23 -5.73
C GLU A 616 22.65 17.80 -4.49
N ARG A 617 23.29 16.63 -4.52
CA ARG A 617 24.16 16.18 -3.42
C ARG A 617 25.34 17.12 -3.21
N ASN A 618 25.98 17.57 -4.28
CA ASN A 618 27.11 18.51 -4.19
C ASN A 618 26.64 19.84 -3.59
N ARG A 619 25.46 20.32 -3.98
CA ARG A 619 24.81 21.49 -3.36
C ARG A 619 24.57 21.26 -1.87
N ASP A 620 23.93 20.16 -1.48
CA ASP A 620 23.65 19.86 -0.07
C ASP A 620 24.94 19.74 0.75
N ARG A 621 25.98 19.13 0.19
CA ARG A 621 27.31 19.05 0.84
C ARG A 621 27.91 20.43 1.07
N LEU A 622 27.82 21.33 0.09
CA LEU A 622 28.33 22.70 0.21
C LEU A 622 27.50 23.51 1.21
N VAL A 623 26.18 23.32 1.24
CA VAL A 623 25.29 23.96 2.22
C VAL A 623 25.65 23.52 3.63
N LEU A 624 25.78 22.20 3.88
CA LEU A 624 26.17 21.65 5.17
C LEU A 624 27.54 22.15 5.60
N ALA A 625 28.54 22.09 4.71
CA ALA A 625 29.88 22.60 5.02
C ALA A 625 29.88 24.09 5.38
N LYS A 626 29.06 24.91 4.71
CA LYS A 626 28.91 26.33 5.05
C LYS A 626 28.20 26.52 6.40
N MET A 627 27.13 25.78 6.65
CA MET A 627 26.42 25.80 7.94
C MET A 627 27.34 25.40 9.09
N ASP A 628 28.11 24.32 8.92
CA ASP A 628 29.08 23.84 9.91
C ASP A 628 30.16 24.89 10.15
N GLY A 629 30.73 25.48 9.09
CA GLY A 629 31.74 26.54 9.24
C GLY A 629 31.22 27.80 9.97
N ILE A 630 29.94 28.17 9.80
CA ILE A 630 29.31 29.25 10.58
C ILE A 630 29.07 28.80 12.03
N ASN A 631 28.58 27.58 12.24
CA ASN A 631 28.30 27.05 13.57
C ASN A 631 29.56 26.82 14.41
N GLU A 632 30.70 26.50 13.78
CA GLU A 632 32.01 26.41 14.43
C GLU A 632 32.51 27.77 14.94
N GLN A 633 32.05 28.87 14.34
CA GLN A 633 32.34 30.23 14.80
C GLN A 633 31.43 30.66 15.95
N MET A 634 30.35 29.91 16.22
CA MET A 634 29.43 30.23 17.30
C MET A 634 30.18 30.12 18.63
N ASP A 635 30.31 31.26 19.30
CA ASP A 635 31.11 31.38 20.51
C ASP A 635 30.19 31.37 21.73
N ASP A 636 30.51 30.54 22.72
CA ASP A 636 29.80 30.53 24.00
C ASP A 636 30.34 31.58 24.97
N ARG A 637 31.33 32.39 24.57
CA ARG A 637 31.80 33.53 25.37
C ARG A 637 30.66 34.50 25.70
N ASP A 638 30.82 35.20 26.81
CA ASP A 638 29.95 36.32 27.15
C ASP A 638 30.26 37.50 26.22
N PHE A 639 29.33 37.81 25.34
CA PHE A 639 29.37 39.00 24.50
C PHE A 639 28.89 40.22 25.31
N GLU A 640 29.51 41.37 25.06
CA GLU A 640 29.09 42.67 25.60
C GLU A 640 28.39 43.51 24.51
N PRO A 641 27.52 44.47 24.89
CA PRO A 641 26.90 45.38 23.90
C PRO A 641 27.91 46.11 23.00
N SER A 642 29.12 46.40 23.50
CA SER A 642 30.18 47.04 22.72
C SER A 642 30.78 46.16 21.62
N ASP A 643 30.52 44.86 21.61
CA ASP A 643 30.98 43.95 20.56
C ASP A 643 30.14 44.05 19.27
N LEU A 644 28.96 44.68 19.35
CA LEU A 644 28.05 44.86 18.23
C LEU A 644 28.00 46.32 17.79
N THR A 645 27.82 46.54 16.49
CA THR A 645 27.34 47.84 15.98
C THR A 645 25.89 48.08 16.40
N LEU A 646 25.42 49.33 16.38
CA LEU A 646 24.03 49.63 16.73
C LEU A 646 23.06 48.96 15.74
N GLY A 647 23.45 48.88 14.47
CA GLY A 647 22.69 48.16 13.44
C GLY A 647 22.55 46.67 13.76
N GLN A 648 23.66 46.01 14.13
CA GLN A 648 23.64 44.60 14.52
C GLN A 648 22.83 44.36 15.79
N ALA A 649 22.97 45.21 16.82
CA ALA A 649 22.16 45.14 18.03
C ALA A 649 20.65 45.30 17.72
N THR A 650 20.31 46.20 16.81
CA THR A 650 18.93 46.40 16.33
C THR A 650 18.42 45.17 15.59
N ALA A 651 19.20 44.62 14.64
CA ALA A 651 18.84 43.41 13.90
C ALA A 651 18.65 42.21 14.83
N PHE A 652 19.51 42.09 15.85
CA PHE A 652 19.46 41.02 16.84
C PHE A 652 18.18 41.10 17.68
N LEU A 653 17.82 42.28 18.18
CA LEU A 653 16.53 42.47 18.87
C LEU A 653 15.34 42.25 17.94
N ALA A 654 15.43 42.68 16.67
CA ALA A 654 14.37 42.51 15.69
C ALA A 654 14.12 41.03 15.39
N LEU A 655 15.17 40.21 15.31
CA LEU A 655 15.09 38.76 15.07
C LEU A 655 14.19 38.07 16.10
N PHE A 656 14.40 38.33 17.39
CA PHE A 656 13.60 37.76 18.48
C PHE A 656 12.17 38.31 18.55
N ARG A 657 11.87 39.41 17.84
CA ARG A 657 10.52 39.94 17.70
C ARG A 657 9.79 39.38 16.50
N SER A 658 10.52 39.02 15.43
CA SER A 658 9.96 38.55 14.17
C SER A 658 9.86 37.03 14.07
N GLY A 659 10.84 36.31 14.63
CA GLY A 659 10.91 34.86 14.50
C GLY A 659 10.25 34.13 15.66
N ASP A 660 9.57 33.03 15.35
CA ASP A 660 9.06 32.11 16.36
C ASP A 660 10.22 31.45 17.10
N ILE A 661 10.24 31.57 18.43
CA ILE A 661 11.30 30.99 19.26
C ILE A 661 10.84 29.61 19.72
N ASP A 662 11.59 28.58 19.33
CA ASP A 662 11.47 27.27 19.96
C ASP A 662 12.26 27.27 21.27
N HIS A 663 11.53 27.35 22.40
CA HIS A 663 12.13 27.37 23.74
C HIS A 663 12.79 26.05 24.16
N VAL A 664 12.54 24.94 23.45
CA VAL A 664 13.17 23.64 23.73
C VAL A 664 14.55 23.58 23.09
N THR A 665 14.65 24.00 21.83
CA THR A 665 15.89 23.91 21.05
C THR A 665 16.68 25.23 20.99
N TRP A 666 16.12 26.32 21.53
CA TRP A 666 16.63 27.69 21.45
C TRP A 666 16.94 28.13 20.01
N GLN A 667 16.04 27.76 19.10
CA GLN A 667 16.09 28.15 17.69
C GLN A 667 15.10 29.28 17.44
N VAL A 668 15.47 30.21 16.57
CA VAL A 668 14.60 31.30 16.12
C VAL A 668 14.27 31.09 14.65
N GLY A 669 12.98 31.02 14.36
CA GLY A 669 12.48 30.81 13.00
C GLY A 669 12.93 31.88 12.00
N PRO A 670 12.78 31.60 10.69
CA PRO A 670 13.13 32.55 9.65
C PRO A 670 12.27 33.81 9.72
N VAL A 671 12.86 34.95 9.36
CA VAL A 671 12.20 36.27 9.41
C VAL A 671 11.43 36.61 8.13
N GLY A 672 11.65 35.83 7.07
CA GLY A 672 11.00 35.99 5.77
C GLY A 672 9.65 35.28 5.69
N GLY A 673 8.64 36.01 5.26
CA GLY A 673 7.27 35.49 5.03
C GLY A 673 6.27 35.77 6.16
N GLY A 674 6.67 36.49 7.21
CA GLY A 674 5.74 36.99 8.24
C GLY A 674 4.82 38.11 7.71
N GLU A 675 3.71 38.35 8.40
CA GLU A 675 2.77 39.45 8.07
C GLU A 675 3.41 40.83 8.23
N VAL A 676 4.29 40.95 9.21
CA VAL A 676 5.10 42.15 9.45
C VAL A 676 6.50 41.90 8.90
N PRO A 677 7.00 42.76 8.00
CA PRO A 677 8.32 42.55 7.42
C PRO A 677 9.42 42.74 8.48
N PHE A 678 10.53 42.01 8.33
CA PHE A 678 11.68 42.14 9.22
C PHE A 678 12.24 43.57 9.19
N ASP A 679 12.47 44.10 7.98
CA ASP A 679 12.90 45.46 7.73
C ASP A 679 12.09 46.06 6.54
N PRO A 680 12.16 47.37 6.25
CA PRO A 680 11.33 47.97 5.20
C PRO A 680 11.75 47.60 3.76
N SER A 681 13.01 47.22 3.52
CA SER A 681 13.63 47.20 2.19
C SER A 681 14.47 45.95 1.86
N GLY A 682 14.68 45.06 2.82
CA GLY A 682 15.64 43.94 2.79
C GLY A 682 17.08 44.33 3.15
N ARG A 683 17.42 45.63 3.24
CA ARG A 683 18.81 46.10 3.38
C ARG A 683 19.46 45.75 4.72
N PHE A 684 18.68 45.51 5.76
CA PHE A 684 19.18 45.22 7.11
C PHE A 684 19.22 43.72 7.41
N THR A 685 18.56 42.89 6.61
CA THR A 685 18.61 41.43 6.69
C THR A 685 20.05 40.87 6.63
N PRO A 686 20.99 41.39 5.80
CA PRO A 686 22.39 40.97 5.83
C PRO A 686 23.11 41.13 7.18
N LEU A 687 22.60 41.99 8.08
CA LEU A 687 23.16 42.13 9.44
C LEU A 687 22.99 40.85 10.25
N LEU A 688 21.99 40.01 9.95
CA LEU A 688 21.83 38.69 10.56
C LEU A 688 23.00 37.75 10.17
N GLY A 689 23.47 37.84 8.92
CA GLY A 689 24.65 37.13 8.47
C GLY A 689 25.93 37.61 9.14
N GLN A 690 26.04 38.91 9.39
CA GLN A 690 27.17 39.48 10.14
C GLN A 690 27.16 39.04 11.61
N LEU A 691 25.97 38.95 12.23
CA LEU A 691 25.83 38.40 13.59
C LEU A 691 26.24 36.92 13.64
N ALA A 692 25.94 36.15 12.58
CA ALA A 692 26.37 34.78 12.47
C ALA A 692 27.91 34.66 12.31
N GLN A 693 28.51 35.50 11.46
CA GLN A 693 29.97 35.57 11.29
C GLN A 693 30.70 36.06 12.55
N ALA A 694 30.04 36.88 13.37
CA ALA A 694 30.56 37.32 14.67
C ALA A 694 30.44 36.24 15.76
N GLY A 695 29.84 35.09 15.46
CA GLY A 695 29.63 33.98 16.40
C GLY A 695 28.46 34.17 17.36
N VAL A 696 27.64 35.22 17.20
CA VAL A 696 26.49 35.52 18.06
C VAL A 696 25.31 34.61 17.73
N LEU A 697 25.17 34.23 16.46
CA LEU A 697 24.12 33.36 15.95
C LEU A 697 24.75 32.16 15.22
N GLY A 698 24.11 31.01 15.30
CA GLY A 698 24.38 29.88 14.42
C GLY A 698 23.28 29.70 13.37
N VAL A 699 23.46 28.75 12.46
CA VAL A 699 22.47 28.33 11.47
C VAL A 699 21.98 26.93 11.82
N ALA A 700 20.71 26.82 12.22
CA ALA A 700 20.08 25.54 12.53
C ALA A 700 19.59 24.83 11.25
N SER A 701 18.92 25.57 10.37
CA SER A 701 18.46 25.08 9.08
C SER A 701 18.21 26.25 8.11
N ILE A 702 18.08 25.94 6.82
CA ILE A 702 17.76 26.93 5.78
C ILE A 702 16.68 26.38 4.83
N GLN A 703 15.71 27.21 4.46
CA GLN A 703 14.72 26.81 3.47
C GLN A 703 15.34 26.75 2.07
N GLN A 704 14.88 25.83 1.22
CA GLN A 704 15.42 25.62 -0.13
C GLN A 704 15.50 26.91 -0.98
N ARG A 705 14.52 27.80 -0.85
CA ARG A 705 14.48 29.11 -1.53
C ARG A 705 15.55 30.11 -1.06
N GLY A 706 16.10 29.92 0.14
CA GLY A 706 17.15 30.76 0.70
C GLY A 706 18.57 30.35 0.32
N ILE A 707 18.74 29.23 -0.40
CA ILE A 707 20.04 28.75 -0.84
C ILE A 707 20.31 29.27 -2.24
N GLN A 708 21.35 30.10 -2.38
CA GLN A 708 21.87 30.56 -3.66
C GLN A 708 23.16 29.82 -3.97
N VAL A 709 23.25 29.14 -5.11
CA VAL A 709 24.47 28.43 -5.53
C VAL A 709 25.08 29.20 -6.68
N GLY A 710 26.27 29.76 -6.46
CA GLY A 710 27.07 30.47 -7.46
C GLY A 710 28.38 29.76 -7.76
N GLU A 711 29.19 30.34 -8.65
CA GLU A 711 30.52 29.81 -8.98
C GLU A 711 31.49 29.86 -7.78
N GLU A 712 31.35 30.86 -6.92
CA GLU A 712 32.18 31.07 -5.72
C GLU A 712 31.74 30.21 -4.51
N GLY A 713 30.68 29.41 -4.65
CA GLY A 713 30.16 28.54 -3.61
C GLY A 713 28.68 28.77 -3.30
N VAL A 714 28.29 28.51 -2.05
CA VAL A 714 26.91 28.66 -1.59
C VAL A 714 26.77 29.97 -0.81
N ASP A 715 25.73 30.73 -1.12
CA ASP A 715 25.28 31.86 -0.31
C ASP A 715 23.88 31.69 0.27
N PHE A 716 23.64 32.37 1.39
CA PHE A 716 22.40 32.29 2.14
C PHE A 716 21.65 33.61 2.08
N ASP A 717 20.39 33.54 1.66
CA ASP A 717 19.43 34.58 1.96
C ASP A 717 18.99 34.44 3.43
N TRP A 718 19.54 35.32 4.26
CA TRP A 718 19.34 35.32 5.71
C TRP A 718 17.88 35.54 6.12
N ALA A 719 16.99 35.98 5.23
CA ALA A 719 15.57 36.04 5.52
C ALA A 719 14.95 34.63 5.73
N PHE A 720 15.51 33.59 5.12
CA PHE A 720 14.96 32.24 5.12
C PHE A 720 15.76 31.24 5.97
N VAL A 721 16.63 31.75 6.83
CA VAL A 721 17.46 30.98 7.76
C VAL A 721 16.76 30.83 9.10
N THR A 722 16.73 29.61 9.63
CA THR A 722 16.42 29.36 11.04
C THR A 722 17.72 29.46 11.83
N PHE A 723 17.75 30.37 12.80
CA PHE A 723 18.95 30.67 13.58
C PHE A 723 19.02 29.80 14.83
N LYS A 724 20.24 29.37 15.17
CA LYS A 724 20.57 28.76 16.47
C LYS A 724 21.05 29.85 17.41
N THR A 725 20.66 29.80 18.68
CA THR A 725 21.10 30.77 19.70
C THR A 725 21.76 30.05 20.87
N SER A 726 22.78 30.68 21.47
CA SER A 726 23.42 30.20 22.71
C SER A 726 22.83 30.89 23.95
N PRO A 727 22.99 30.33 25.15
CA PRO A 727 22.62 31.01 26.39
C PRO A 727 23.26 32.39 26.55
N SER A 728 24.52 32.55 26.11
CA SER A 728 25.26 33.81 26.14
C SER A 728 24.64 34.85 25.18
N ALA A 729 24.23 34.43 23.98
CA ALA A 729 23.50 35.28 23.05
C ALA A 729 22.14 35.73 23.61
N LEU A 730 21.41 34.83 24.27
CA LEU A 730 20.14 35.17 24.95
C LEU A 730 20.35 36.12 26.14
N HIS A 731 21.46 35.98 26.86
CA HIS A 731 21.84 36.92 27.91
C HIS A 731 22.13 38.30 27.30
N LEU A 732 22.97 38.36 26.26
CA LEU A 732 23.26 39.59 25.53
C LEU A 732 21.98 40.28 25.04
N GLN A 733 21.03 39.53 24.49
CA GLN A 733 19.75 40.06 24.03
C GLN A 733 19.01 40.82 25.14
N ARG A 734 18.98 40.25 26.35
CA ARG A 734 18.34 40.88 27.52
C ARG A 734 19.12 42.10 27.98
N VAL A 735 20.44 42.00 28.04
CA VAL A 735 21.32 43.12 28.42
C VAL A 735 21.10 44.29 27.46
N ILE A 736 21.11 44.07 26.14
CA ILE A 736 20.88 45.11 25.14
C ILE A 736 19.48 45.72 25.27
N ARG A 737 18.45 44.88 25.44
CA ARG A 737 17.05 45.34 25.57
C ARG A 737 16.87 46.26 26.78
N ASP A 738 17.53 45.94 27.88
CA ASP A 738 17.37 46.62 29.16
C ASP A 738 18.45 47.72 29.37
N LEU A 739 19.34 47.93 28.40
CA LEU A 739 20.44 48.90 28.47
C LEU A 739 19.92 50.33 28.28
N PRO A 740 19.97 51.19 29.31
CA PRO A 740 19.52 52.57 29.19
C PRO A 740 20.45 53.35 28.24
N ARG A 741 19.89 54.33 27.53
CA ARG A 741 20.58 55.09 26.47
C ARG A 741 21.85 55.79 26.96
N GLU A 742 21.90 56.20 28.22
CA GLU A 742 23.08 56.86 28.83
C GLU A 742 24.26 55.90 29.03
N GLN A 743 24.01 54.59 29.02
CA GLN A 743 25.02 53.54 29.17
C GLN A 743 25.40 52.90 27.83
N TRP A 744 24.91 53.42 26.71
CA TRP A 744 25.25 52.88 25.41
C TRP A 744 26.76 52.98 25.12
N PRO A 745 27.31 51.99 24.39
CA PRO A 745 28.65 52.11 23.83
C PRO A 745 28.80 53.41 23.03
N ARG A 746 29.96 54.06 23.13
CA ARG A 746 30.23 55.33 22.42
C ARG A 746 30.00 55.21 20.90
N ALA A 747 30.31 54.06 20.31
CA ALA A 747 30.06 53.79 18.89
C ALA A 747 28.57 53.88 18.54
N TRP A 748 27.67 53.39 19.40
CA TRP A 748 26.23 53.45 19.15
C TRP A 748 25.71 54.89 19.15
N HIS A 749 26.22 55.73 20.05
CA HIS A 749 25.88 57.16 20.02
C HIS A 749 26.31 57.84 18.71
N GLN A 750 27.43 57.42 18.13
CA GLN A 750 27.94 57.95 16.86
C GLN A 750 27.15 57.44 15.65
N GLU A 751 26.64 56.21 15.71
CA GLU A 751 25.87 55.56 14.63
C GLU A 751 24.38 55.92 14.66
N LEU A 752 23.84 56.40 15.78
CA LEU A 752 22.39 56.60 15.95
C LEU A 752 21.76 57.48 14.87
N GLU A 753 22.35 58.66 14.57
CA GLU A 753 21.80 59.58 13.57
C GLU A 753 21.80 58.94 12.17
N SER A 754 22.90 58.33 11.77
CA SER A 754 23.06 57.73 10.44
C SER A 754 22.16 56.51 10.25
N LEU A 755 22.05 55.66 11.28
CA LEU A 755 21.15 54.49 11.24
C LEU A 755 19.69 54.91 11.21
N ALA A 756 19.26 55.83 12.09
CA ALA A 756 17.88 56.30 12.14
C ALA A 756 17.45 56.96 10.82
N ILE A 757 18.32 57.80 10.22
CA ILE A 757 18.05 58.37 8.90
C ILE A 757 17.98 57.28 7.82
N SER A 758 18.88 56.29 7.85
CA SER A 758 18.87 55.20 6.86
C SER A 758 17.59 54.36 6.93
N VAL A 759 17.13 54.05 8.14
CA VAL A 759 15.85 53.36 8.37
C VAL A 759 14.68 54.20 7.87
N ALA A 760 14.65 55.49 8.17
CA ALA A 760 13.60 56.40 7.73
C ALA A 760 13.55 56.58 6.20
N VAL A 761 14.71 56.59 5.54
CA VAL A 761 14.81 56.59 4.08
C VAL A 761 14.18 55.31 3.52
N ASP A 762 14.50 54.15 4.10
CA ASP A 762 13.96 52.87 3.65
C ASP A 762 12.44 52.77 3.89
N GLU A 763 11.91 53.34 4.99
CA GLU A 763 10.47 53.49 5.19
C GLU A 763 9.82 54.40 4.13
N CYS A 764 10.49 55.47 3.71
CA CYS A 764 10.01 56.32 2.61
C CYS A 764 10.04 55.60 1.27
N MET A 765 11.05 54.76 1.03
CA MET A 765 11.17 53.92 -0.17
C MET A 765 10.04 52.88 -0.26
N GLU A 766 9.78 52.16 0.84
CA GLU A 766 8.65 51.22 0.95
C GLU A 766 7.32 51.95 0.67
N TYR A 767 7.15 53.13 1.28
CA TYR A 767 5.95 53.94 1.14
C TYR A 767 5.69 54.40 -0.31
N VAL A 768 6.72 54.93 -1.00
CA VAL A 768 6.57 55.35 -2.41
C VAL A 768 6.36 54.14 -3.32
N ALA A 769 7.04 53.01 -3.06
CA ALA A 769 6.86 51.79 -3.82
C ALA A 769 5.42 51.27 -3.73
N HIS A 770 4.85 51.23 -2.53
CA HIS A 770 3.47 50.85 -2.30
C HIS A 770 2.49 51.75 -3.05
N LEU A 771 2.63 53.08 -2.91
CA LEU A 771 1.70 54.02 -3.55
C LEU A 771 1.83 54.08 -5.07
N ALA A 772 3.04 53.92 -5.58
CA ALA A 772 3.30 53.82 -7.01
C ALA A 772 2.65 52.56 -7.58
N ASN A 773 2.84 51.40 -6.92
CA ASN A 773 2.23 50.14 -7.33
C ASN A 773 0.69 50.21 -7.31
N GLN A 774 0.11 50.70 -6.21
CA GLN A 774 -1.34 50.87 -6.07
C GLN A 774 -1.95 51.72 -7.18
N ARG A 775 -1.23 52.75 -7.65
CA ARG A 775 -1.69 53.67 -8.71
C ARG A 775 -1.19 53.29 -10.11
N ARG A 776 -0.44 52.19 -10.23
CA ARG A 776 0.25 51.75 -11.45
C ARG A 776 1.12 52.86 -12.05
N LEU A 777 1.85 53.57 -11.20
CA LEU A 777 2.83 54.57 -11.60
C LEU A 777 4.21 53.90 -11.68
N PRO A 778 5.03 54.25 -12.67
CA PRO A 778 6.40 53.76 -12.72
C PRO A 778 7.24 54.40 -11.60
N LEU A 779 8.02 53.58 -10.91
CA LEU A 779 8.97 54.08 -9.91
C LEU A 779 10.17 54.73 -10.59
N PRO A 780 10.62 55.92 -10.13
CA PRO A 780 11.91 56.48 -10.50
C PRO A 780 13.07 55.56 -10.12
N LEU A 781 14.27 55.87 -10.61
CA LEU A 781 15.49 55.14 -10.22
C LEU A 781 15.69 55.22 -8.71
N GLU A 782 16.05 54.09 -8.10
CA GLU A 782 16.20 53.97 -6.65
C GLU A 782 17.22 54.98 -6.10
N ALA A 783 18.37 55.12 -6.76
CA ALA A 783 19.43 56.04 -6.36
C ALA A 783 18.95 57.50 -6.27
N ASP A 784 18.08 57.93 -7.18
CA ASP A 784 17.54 59.31 -7.20
C ASP A 784 16.57 59.53 -6.04
N LEU A 785 15.70 58.55 -5.77
CA LEU A 785 14.76 58.61 -4.63
C LEU A 785 15.51 58.60 -3.30
N LEU A 786 16.52 57.73 -3.15
CA LEU A 786 17.36 57.68 -1.95
C LEU A 786 18.04 59.03 -1.68
N ALA A 787 18.57 59.68 -2.72
CA ALA A 787 19.19 61.00 -2.59
C ALA A 787 18.18 62.07 -2.14
N VAL A 788 16.99 62.08 -2.74
CA VAL A 788 15.92 63.02 -2.36
C VAL A 788 15.44 62.79 -0.92
N PHE A 789 15.18 61.55 -0.53
CA PHE A 789 14.70 61.25 0.82
C PHE A 789 15.75 61.53 1.89
N ARG A 790 17.04 61.26 1.63
CA ARG A 790 18.13 61.64 2.54
C ARG A 790 18.18 63.16 2.75
N SER A 791 18.05 63.94 1.68
CA SER A 791 18.00 65.41 1.78
C SER A 791 16.78 65.86 2.57
N HIS A 792 15.61 65.31 2.28
CA HIS A 792 14.34 65.67 2.89
C HIS A 792 14.32 65.37 4.40
N LEU A 793 14.84 64.22 4.83
CA LEU A 793 14.86 63.79 6.23
C LEU A 793 15.87 64.57 7.09
N GLN A 794 16.72 65.42 6.51
CA GLN A 794 17.54 66.37 7.28
C GLN A 794 16.69 67.49 7.87
N ASP A 795 15.66 67.94 7.14
CA ASP A 795 14.87 69.12 7.48
C ASP A 795 13.41 68.78 7.85
N MET A 796 12.97 67.54 7.64
CA MET A 796 11.59 67.10 7.83
C MET A 796 11.48 65.83 8.67
N SER A 797 10.30 65.61 9.26
CA SER A 797 9.94 64.34 9.89
C SER A 797 9.57 63.28 8.85
N ILE A 798 9.48 62.01 9.28
CA ILE A 798 9.10 60.90 8.39
C ILE A 798 7.67 61.09 7.88
N GLY A 799 6.74 61.55 8.74
CA GLY A 799 5.35 61.80 8.35
C GLY A 799 5.23 62.91 7.29
N GLN A 800 6.02 63.98 7.41
CA GLN A 800 6.08 65.02 6.37
C GLN A 800 6.60 64.47 5.03
N CYS A 801 7.57 63.55 5.06
CA CYS A 801 8.05 62.86 3.85
C CYS A 801 6.94 61.99 3.22
N TRP A 802 6.20 61.21 4.02
CA TRP A 802 5.05 60.44 3.54
C TRP A 802 3.96 61.31 2.92
N TYR A 803 3.66 62.47 3.51
CA TYR A 803 2.75 63.44 2.92
C TYR A 803 3.22 63.94 1.56
N CYS A 804 4.50 64.30 1.42
CA CYS A 804 5.10 64.70 0.16
C CYS A 804 5.00 63.59 -0.89
N ILE A 805 5.28 62.34 -0.53
CA ILE A 805 5.15 61.19 -1.43
C ILE A 805 3.69 61.02 -1.87
N HIS A 806 2.75 60.98 -0.91
CA HIS A 806 1.33 60.78 -1.21
C HIS A 806 0.78 61.85 -2.17
N ARG A 807 1.06 63.12 -1.88
CA ARG A 807 0.65 64.25 -2.71
C ARG A 807 1.27 64.18 -4.11
N SER A 808 2.55 63.82 -4.19
CA SER A 808 3.26 63.71 -5.48
C SER A 808 2.70 62.58 -6.34
N CYS A 809 2.37 61.43 -5.75
CA CYS A 809 1.71 60.34 -6.47
C CYS A 809 0.34 60.76 -7.04
N LEU A 810 -0.46 61.54 -6.29
CA LEU A 810 -1.74 62.08 -6.80
C LEU A 810 -1.51 63.05 -7.96
N GLN A 811 -0.57 63.98 -7.84
CA GLN A 811 -0.25 64.94 -8.91
C GLN A 811 0.26 64.25 -10.18
N THR A 812 1.06 63.19 -10.05
CA THR A 812 1.52 62.39 -11.18
C THR A 812 0.38 61.60 -11.81
N LEU A 813 -0.57 61.12 -11.01
CA LEU A 813 -1.77 60.46 -11.52
C LEU A 813 -2.62 61.43 -12.33
N ASP A 814 -2.87 62.64 -11.81
CA ASP A 814 -3.59 63.70 -12.52
C ASP A 814 -2.87 64.05 -13.83
N TYR A 815 -1.54 64.19 -13.79
CA TYR A 815 -0.72 64.44 -14.98
C TYR A 815 -0.89 63.34 -16.04
N ARG A 816 -0.93 62.05 -15.63
CA ARG A 816 -1.20 60.92 -16.54
C ARG A 816 -2.58 60.99 -17.18
N THR A 817 -3.59 61.50 -16.46
CA THR A 817 -4.95 61.62 -17.01
C THR A 817 -5.09 62.75 -18.02
N VAL A 818 -4.32 63.83 -17.85
CA VAL A 818 -4.40 65.03 -18.70
C VAL A 818 -3.50 64.91 -19.93
N TYR A 819 -2.35 64.24 -19.81
CA TYR A 819 -1.34 64.17 -20.86
C TYR A 819 -1.03 62.72 -21.25
N PRO A 820 -0.81 62.42 -22.55
CA PRO A 820 -0.40 61.09 -23.01
C PRO A 820 1.09 60.83 -22.69
N ALA A 821 1.42 60.79 -21.40
CA ALA A 821 2.78 60.71 -20.92
C ALA A 821 3.30 59.26 -20.92
N GLY A 822 4.50 59.06 -21.47
CA GLY A 822 5.18 57.77 -21.42
C GLY A 822 5.77 57.45 -20.04
N GLN A 823 6.18 56.20 -19.80
CA GLN A 823 6.75 55.76 -18.51
C GLN A 823 7.92 56.64 -18.02
N PRO A 824 8.93 57.00 -18.84
CA PRO A 824 10.04 57.84 -18.38
C PRO A 824 9.60 59.26 -17.97
N GLN A 825 8.59 59.81 -18.65
CA GLN A 825 8.04 61.13 -18.33
C GLN A 825 7.31 61.09 -16.98
N LEU A 826 6.57 60.01 -16.71
CA LEU A 826 5.88 59.83 -15.42
C LEU A 826 6.86 59.62 -14.26
N GLN A 827 7.94 58.85 -14.47
CA GLN A 827 9.02 58.69 -13.48
C GLN A 827 9.66 60.05 -13.15
N GLY A 828 10.08 60.79 -14.19
CA GLY A 828 10.67 62.11 -14.03
C GLY A 828 9.70 63.12 -13.40
N HIS A 829 8.41 63.05 -13.73
CA HIS A 829 7.40 63.90 -13.10
C HIS A 829 7.24 63.59 -11.62
N LEU A 830 7.10 62.31 -11.25
CA LEU A 830 6.97 61.88 -9.86
C LEU A 830 8.17 62.31 -9.01
N LEU A 831 9.39 62.04 -9.47
CA LEU A 831 10.61 62.44 -8.77
C LEU A 831 10.67 63.96 -8.56
N ASN A 832 10.40 64.74 -9.61
CA ASN A 832 10.40 66.21 -9.52
C ASN A 832 9.32 66.73 -8.56
N ARG A 833 8.13 66.12 -8.53
CA ARG A 833 7.07 66.50 -7.58
C ARG A 833 7.43 66.18 -6.15
N ILE A 834 8.04 65.03 -5.87
CA ILE A 834 8.51 64.67 -4.52
C ILE A 834 9.54 65.71 -4.03
N ARG A 835 10.51 66.08 -4.89
CA ARG A 835 11.49 67.11 -4.57
C ARG A 835 10.84 68.48 -4.31
N GLN A 836 10.05 68.98 -5.25
CA GLN A 836 9.39 70.29 -5.15
C GLN A 836 8.45 70.40 -3.95
N ASN A 837 7.67 69.36 -3.68
CA ASN A 837 6.75 69.36 -2.54
C ASN A 837 7.51 69.40 -1.21
N GLY A 838 8.66 68.71 -1.09
CA GLY A 838 9.52 68.80 0.09
C GLY A 838 10.13 70.18 0.27
N GLU A 839 10.71 70.76 -0.80
CA GLU A 839 11.27 72.13 -0.77
C GLU A 839 10.21 73.16 -0.33
N LEU A 840 8.99 73.05 -0.86
CA LEU A 840 7.87 73.92 -0.48
C LEU A 840 7.44 73.73 0.98
N LEU A 841 7.45 72.50 1.48
CA LEU A 841 7.06 72.18 2.85
C LEU A 841 8.05 72.77 3.85
N VAL A 842 9.36 72.63 3.58
CA VAL A 842 10.44 73.25 4.36
C VAL A 842 10.35 74.77 4.34
N GLN A 843 10.22 75.39 3.16
CA GLN A 843 10.12 76.85 3.03
C GLN A 843 8.93 77.46 3.78
N ARG A 844 7.82 76.73 3.86
CA ARG A 844 6.58 77.21 4.50
C ARG A 844 6.46 76.81 5.97
N GLY A 845 7.35 75.96 6.48
CA GLY A 845 7.28 75.45 7.85
C GLY A 845 5.97 74.72 8.15
N TRP A 846 5.42 73.98 7.18
CA TRP A 846 4.14 73.32 7.35
C TRP A 846 4.25 72.09 8.26
N ASP A 847 3.54 72.12 9.38
CA ASP A 847 3.40 70.99 10.28
C ASP A 847 2.26 70.07 9.80
N THR A 848 2.59 69.13 8.91
CA THR A 848 1.64 68.15 8.42
C THR A 848 1.72 66.87 9.24
N HIS A 849 0.69 66.61 10.03
CA HIS A 849 0.55 65.36 10.77
C HIS A 849 -0.01 64.29 9.82
N TYR A 850 0.87 63.49 9.24
CA TYR A 850 0.49 62.44 8.31
C TYR A 850 0.84 61.07 8.89
N ASP A 851 -0.18 60.21 8.95
CA ASP A 851 -0.07 58.89 9.56
C ASP A 851 0.38 57.82 8.57
N ARG A 852 0.96 56.75 9.13
CA ARG A 852 1.34 55.56 8.38
C ARG A 852 0.08 54.90 7.80
N LEU A 853 0.17 54.40 6.58
CA LEU A 853 -0.89 53.57 6.01
C LEU A 853 -0.95 52.24 6.76
N ARG A 854 -2.16 51.81 7.13
CA ARG A 854 -2.37 50.50 7.79
C ARG A 854 -1.84 49.32 6.97
N ALA A 855 -1.80 49.47 5.64
CA ALA A 855 -1.29 48.46 4.72
C ALA A 855 0.24 48.31 4.75
N LEU A 856 0.96 49.23 5.41
CA LEU A 856 2.41 49.20 5.59
C LEU A 856 2.71 49.20 7.09
N PRO A 857 2.61 48.04 7.75
CA PRO A 857 2.94 47.94 9.17
C PRO A 857 4.39 48.36 9.42
N ARG A 858 4.67 48.79 10.65
CA ARG A 858 6.05 49.07 11.07
C ARG A 858 6.82 47.76 11.11
N SER A 859 7.99 47.71 10.44
CA SER A 859 8.84 46.53 10.45
C SER A 859 9.42 46.23 11.82
N HIS A 860 9.83 44.98 12.05
CA HIS A 860 10.42 44.58 13.34
C HIS A 860 11.73 45.32 13.65
N PHE A 861 12.52 45.64 12.62
CA PHE A 861 13.75 46.43 12.74
C PHE A 861 13.47 47.86 13.22
N VAL A 862 12.48 48.53 12.64
CA VAL A 862 12.07 49.88 13.08
C VAL A 862 11.55 49.85 14.50
N ALA A 863 10.72 48.86 14.85
CA ALA A 863 10.20 48.70 16.20
C ALA A 863 11.33 48.41 17.22
N ALA A 864 12.30 47.58 16.87
CA ALA A 864 13.46 47.33 17.72
C ALA A 864 14.29 48.60 17.96
N LEU A 865 14.55 49.40 16.91
CA LEU A 865 15.29 50.64 17.05
C LEU A 865 14.53 51.69 17.87
N HIS A 866 13.28 51.96 17.50
CA HIS A 866 12.55 53.11 18.05
C HIS A 866 11.78 52.81 19.34
N ASP A 867 11.25 51.61 19.51
CA ASP A 867 10.43 51.28 20.68
C ASP A 867 11.31 50.73 21.81
N VAL A 868 12.28 49.88 21.47
CA VAL A 868 13.11 49.18 22.46
C VAL A 868 14.37 49.97 22.77
N LEU A 869 15.21 50.25 21.76
CA LEU A 869 16.51 50.86 22.00
C LEU A 869 16.37 52.35 22.36
N THR A 870 15.78 53.18 21.49
CA THR A 870 15.77 54.63 21.72
C THR A 870 14.63 55.12 22.61
N GLY A 871 13.55 54.34 22.77
CA GLY A 871 12.32 54.76 23.45
C GLY A 871 11.60 55.93 22.76
N TRP A 872 11.87 56.15 21.47
CA TRP A 872 11.24 57.21 20.67
C TRP A 872 9.82 56.85 20.23
N ASN A 873 9.46 55.57 20.16
CA ASN A 873 8.16 55.11 19.66
C ASN A 873 7.83 55.71 18.28
N ASP A 874 6.70 56.41 18.15
CA ASP A 874 6.27 57.11 16.92
C ASP A 874 6.77 58.55 16.81
N LYS A 875 7.59 59.04 17.74
CA LYS A 875 8.12 60.42 17.67
C LYS A 875 8.82 60.77 16.35
N PRO A 876 9.61 59.87 15.69
CA PRO A 876 10.26 60.19 14.41
C PRO A 876 9.26 60.53 13.29
N ARG A 877 8.00 60.13 13.43
CA ARG A 877 6.92 60.50 12.49
C ARG A 877 6.60 62.00 12.55
N VAL A 878 6.62 62.59 13.74
CA VAL A 878 6.18 63.98 13.97
C VAL A 878 7.34 64.94 14.25
N THR A 879 8.47 64.43 14.69
CA THR A 879 9.66 65.20 15.05
C THR A 879 10.83 64.78 14.17
N ARG A 880 11.68 65.75 13.79
CA ARG A 880 12.88 65.48 13.00
C ARG A 880 13.82 64.57 13.79
N ILE A 881 14.46 63.61 13.13
CA ILE A 881 15.34 62.63 13.78
C ILE A 881 16.45 63.33 14.57
N ARG A 882 17.07 64.36 13.99
CA ARG A 882 18.12 65.15 14.65
C ARG A 882 17.65 65.81 15.95
N ASP A 883 16.40 66.25 16.01
CA ASP A 883 15.83 66.90 17.21
C ASP A 883 15.54 65.89 18.33
N LEU A 884 15.46 64.58 18.02
CA LEU A 884 15.25 63.51 19.01
C LEU A 884 16.56 62.97 19.62
N ILE A 885 17.70 63.31 19.02
CA ILE A 885 19.00 62.82 19.44
C ILE A 885 19.55 63.64 20.61
N VAL A 886 19.19 64.92 20.69
CA VAL A 886 19.47 65.85 21.79
C VAL A 886 18.88 65.32 23.10
#